data_AF-A0A094CLG7-F1
#
_entry.id   AF-A0A094CLG7-F1
#
_cell.length_a   1.000
_cell.length_b   1.000
_cell.length_c   1.000
_cell.angle_alpha   90.00
_cell.angle_beta   90.00
_cell.angle_gamma   90.00
#
_symmetry.space_group_name_H-M   'P 1'
#
loop_
_entity.id
_entity.type
_entity.pdbx_description
1 polymer ?
#
loop_
_entity_poly.entity_id
_entity_poly.type
_entity_poly.pdbx_seq_one_letter_code
_entity_poly.pdbx_strand_id
1 'polypeptide(L)'
;MAQIPSTMRALAIPTYGKPSTYGVATIPTPQITQPDEVLIKVHAASVNPIDIKVAEGALKFAHKYKFPLVLGHDASGTIVAVGSAVDSLKVGDQVFTRVPGHDSGTIAEYCLSTVSATALKPESLSFVDAASIPLVGLTVLQVIRRAEAEIGGLKGKTAYVPAGLSGTGNVAVQLLKNVFGVKKVITTLSTGKIERAKELFKEGEGEVVYIDYTKENVSSAIGAGTVDFMFDTMAGAIDSLPLIRKGGSIVSISKTPSGEELKKKFASAPWIPVVVLNLVDQVNKWRASRYGVNYSYLWMNSDAKGLDELGQWVVEGKLQPLVGRTAKLEDLEAVKSGYNEVYQAKGGVGKSYTPFRSSTTSQPQPTNSFETLMNTAPAIKSTMSKSLTHAKIVARRSAARGHANHGWLDSHHTFSFASYHDPRFERFGSLRVLNEDRVAARNGFPTHPHRDAEIFSYILSGELTHRDSTIQKGKEVKEGDDFYRMKRGDVQFTTGGTGIAHSENNESDKPVHFLQIWALPWARGLTPRYHTKTFDEAKKREAFVPILSPLAAGKGASAEDEAAAVPALPGTIPIHADFVMAAGIISVGKKFEWTVGGESDAKAVVKSRSDRKVYIHVPMTNDGKSKIRLDSREDSILAEGDGAFVTGVQAGDVLSFESIGEVEAEVIVLDSD
;
A
#
# COMPACT_ATOMS: atom_id res chain seq x y z
N MET A 1 36.27 12.31 27.73
CA MET A 1 35.32 11.76 26.72
C MET A 1 34.17 11.11 27.49
N ALA A 2 32.93 11.28 27.03
CA ALA A 2 31.83 10.51 27.60
C ALA A 2 32.09 9.01 27.35
N GLN A 3 31.89 8.18 28.37
CA GLN A 3 32.09 6.73 28.24
C GLN A 3 31.10 6.16 27.22
N ILE A 4 31.59 5.44 26.21
CA ILE A 4 30.75 4.74 25.24
C ILE A 4 30.07 3.58 25.97
N PRO A 5 28.73 3.49 26.00
CA PRO A 5 28.04 2.42 26.70
C PRO A 5 28.25 1.09 25.98
N SER A 6 28.26 -0.02 26.73
CA SER A 6 28.38 -1.36 26.15
C SER A 6 27.14 -1.79 25.35
N THR A 7 25.99 -1.17 25.62
CA THR A 7 24.73 -1.37 24.90
C THR A 7 24.10 -0.04 24.50
N MET A 8 23.22 -0.09 23.50
CA MET A 8 22.50 1.05 22.95
C MET A 8 21.06 0.66 22.59
N ARG A 9 20.18 1.65 22.48
CA ARG A 9 18.85 1.48 21.91
C ARG A 9 18.88 1.65 20.40
N ALA A 10 18.12 0.81 19.71
CA ALA A 10 18.01 0.82 18.26
C ALA A 10 16.62 0.36 17.80
N LEU A 11 16.11 0.95 16.73
CA LEU A 11 14.98 0.39 16.00
C LEU A 11 15.47 -0.83 15.23
N ALA A 12 15.00 -2.00 15.65
CA ALA A 12 15.41 -3.27 15.08
C ALA A 12 14.21 -4.16 14.78
N ILE A 13 14.44 -5.14 13.91
CA ILE A 13 13.50 -6.20 13.60
C ILE A 13 14.13 -7.56 13.96
N PRO A 14 13.38 -8.50 14.57
CA PRO A 14 13.88 -9.84 14.88
C PRO A 14 13.77 -10.82 13.69
N THR A 15 12.93 -10.47 12.70
CA THR A 15 12.74 -11.19 11.44
C THR A 15 12.22 -10.19 10.40
N TYR A 16 12.21 -10.56 9.12
CA TYR A 16 11.65 -9.70 8.08
C TYR A 16 10.18 -9.37 8.36
N GLY A 17 9.79 -8.13 8.10
CA GLY A 17 8.45 -7.65 8.39
C GLY A 17 8.17 -6.23 7.92
N LYS A 18 6.92 -5.81 8.13
CA LYS A 18 6.41 -4.48 7.79
C LYS A 18 6.61 -3.51 8.96
N PRO A 19 6.43 -2.18 8.76
CA PRO A 19 6.59 -1.20 9.83
C PRO A 19 5.90 -1.52 11.17
N SER A 20 4.74 -2.19 11.14
CA SER A 20 4.03 -2.62 12.36
C SER A 20 4.85 -3.57 13.26
N THR A 21 5.78 -4.34 12.69
CA THR A 21 6.63 -5.30 13.41
C THR A 21 7.93 -4.70 13.95
N TYR A 22 8.18 -3.40 13.71
CA TYR A 22 9.43 -2.77 14.14
C TYR A 22 9.40 -2.54 15.66
N GLY A 23 10.53 -2.70 16.33
CA GLY A 23 10.62 -2.52 17.78
C GLY A 23 11.88 -1.78 18.17
N VAL A 24 11.85 -1.10 19.31
CA VAL A 24 13.09 -0.61 19.93
C VAL A 24 13.67 -1.74 20.77
N ALA A 25 14.92 -2.10 20.50
CA ALA A 25 15.67 -3.10 21.24
C ALA A 25 16.91 -2.47 21.88
N THR A 26 17.30 -2.98 23.05
CA THR A 26 18.61 -2.73 23.63
C THR A 26 19.59 -3.79 23.10
N ILE A 27 20.58 -3.35 22.33
CA ILE A 27 21.55 -4.22 21.64
C ILE A 27 22.99 -3.78 21.96
N PRO A 28 24.01 -4.61 21.71
CA PRO A 28 25.40 -4.20 21.89
C PRO A 28 25.73 -2.95 21.06
N THR A 29 26.43 -1.99 21.66
CA THR A 29 26.96 -0.84 20.92
C THR A 29 28.04 -1.33 19.96
N PRO A 30 27.95 -0.99 18.65
CA PRO A 30 28.91 -1.49 17.69
C PRO A 30 30.32 -0.96 18.03
N GLN A 31 31.31 -1.82 17.79
CA GLN A 31 32.72 -1.51 18.04
C GLN A 31 33.44 -1.39 16.71
N ILE A 32 34.46 -0.55 16.67
CA ILE A 32 35.33 -0.44 15.50
C ILE A 32 36.04 -1.77 15.27
N THR A 33 35.85 -2.33 14.09
CA THR A 33 36.47 -3.59 13.64
C THR A 33 37.41 -3.40 12.46
N GLN A 34 37.25 -2.32 11.70
CA GLN A 34 38.10 -1.99 10.55
C GLN A 34 38.93 -0.71 10.78
N PRO A 35 40.12 -0.59 10.17
CA PRO A 35 40.98 0.57 10.34
C PRO A 35 40.38 1.91 9.87
N ASP A 36 39.48 1.89 8.89
CA ASP A 36 38.85 3.07 8.26
C ASP A 36 37.46 3.41 8.81
N GLU A 37 37.02 2.69 9.85
CA GLU A 37 35.71 2.91 10.48
C GLU A 37 35.71 4.08 11.46
N VAL A 38 34.55 4.73 11.58
CA VAL A 38 34.24 5.72 12.59
C VAL A 38 32.97 5.31 13.34
N LEU A 39 32.99 5.46 14.66
CA LEU A 39 31.80 5.27 15.49
C LEU A 39 31.14 6.62 15.73
N ILE A 40 29.89 6.74 15.29
CA ILE A 40 29.12 7.98 15.35
C ILE A 40 28.05 7.82 16.43
N LYS A 41 28.03 8.74 17.40
CA LYS A 41 26.87 8.97 18.26
C LYS A 41 25.82 9.70 17.44
N VAL A 42 24.72 9.03 17.14
CA VAL A 42 23.68 9.55 16.26
C VAL A 42 22.84 10.58 17.00
N HIS A 43 22.63 11.74 16.37
CA HIS A 43 21.72 12.77 16.86
C HIS A 43 20.42 12.77 16.06
N ALA A 44 20.49 12.48 14.77
CA ALA A 44 19.32 12.29 13.92
C ALA A 44 19.61 11.26 12.82
N ALA A 45 18.56 10.57 12.40
CA ALA A 45 18.57 9.67 11.25
C ALA A 45 17.29 9.86 10.43
N SER A 46 17.31 9.48 9.16
CA SER A 46 16.16 9.63 8.26
C SER A 46 15.70 8.31 7.66
N VAL A 47 14.40 8.25 7.37
CA VAL A 47 13.71 7.07 6.84
C VAL A 47 13.62 7.16 5.32
N ASN A 48 13.93 6.07 4.65
CA ASN A 48 13.97 5.95 3.20
C ASN A 48 13.25 4.67 2.73
N PRO A 49 12.72 4.63 1.48
CA PRO A 49 12.05 3.44 0.94
C PRO A 49 12.91 2.16 0.95
N ILE A 50 14.23 2.29 0.85
CA ILE A 50 15.15 1.14 0.92
C ILE A 50 15.14 0.47 2.29
N ASP A 51 14.96 1.24 3.37
CA ASP A 51 14.94 0.71 4.74
C ASP A 51 13.80 -0.31 4.89
N ILE A 52 12.65 0.03 4.31
CA ILE A 52 11.46 -0.82 4.30
C ILE A 52 11.66 -2.02 3.38
N LYS A 53 12.18 -1.83 2.16
CA LYS A 53 12.45 -2.93 1.23
C LYS A 53 13.42 -3.96 1.84
N VAL A 54 14.42 -3.50 2.58
CA VAL A 54 15.34 -4.36 3.35
C VAL A 54 14.58 -5.09 4.45
N ALA A 55 13.81 -4.37 5.27
CA ALA A 55 13.03 -4.93 6.36
C ALA A 55 12.01 -5.98 5.90
N GLU A 56 11.37 -5.79 4.75
CA GLU A 56 10.41 -6.74 4.16
C GLU A 56 11.08 -7.96 3.50
N GLY A 57 12.42 -7.98 3.43
CA GLY A 57 13.17 -9.08 2.84
C GLY A 57 13.19 -9.06 1.32
N ALA A 58 12.94 -7.90 0.67
CA ALA A 58 13.01 -7.78 -0.79
C ALA A 58 14.40 -8.13 -1.36
N LEU A 59 15.45 -8.03 -0.53
CA LEU A 59 16.83 -8.33 -0.91
C LEU A 59 17.37 -9.65 -0.29
N LYS A 60 16.52 -10.46 0.36
CA LYS A 60 16.94 -11.69 1.05
C LYS A 60 17.55 -12.75 0.11
N PHE A 61 17.24 -12.66 -1.18
CA PHE A 61 17.79 -13.56 -2.20
C PHE A 61 19.23 -13.19 -2.59
N ALA A 62 19.66 -11.96 -2.33
CA ALA A 62 20.98 -11.45 -2.73
C ALA A 62 21.92 -11.26 -1.53
N HIS A 63 21.36 -11.01 -0.33
CA HIS A 63 22.12 -10.78 0.90
C HIS A 63 21.49 -11.51 2.09
N LYS A 64 22.32 -12.09 2.94
CA LYS A 64 21.88 -12.75 4.18
C LYS A 64 22.07 -11.80 5.35
N TYR A 65 20.98 -11.16 5.77
CA TYR A 65 20.95 -10.27 6.91
C TYR A 65 21.10 -11.01 8.24
N LYS A 66 21.77 -10.37 9.20
CA LYS A 66 21.86 -10.84 10.58
C LYS A 66 20.75 -10.19 11.42
N PHE A 67 20.06 -10.99 12.22
CA PHE A 67 19.02 -10.53 13.13
C PHE A 67 19.52 -10.52 14.59
N PRO A 68 19.07 -9.59 15.46
CA PRO A 68 18.15 -8.50 15.14
C PRO A 68 18.77 -7.46 14.20
N LEU A 69 18.05 -7.10 13.13
CA LEU A 69 18.54 -6.19 12.10
C LEU A 69 18.16 -4.77 12.48
N VAL A 70 19.14 -3.88 12.62
CA VAL A 70 18.93 -2.45 12.88
C VAL A 70 18.58 -1.74 11.58
N LEU A 71 17.56 -0.88 11.61
CA LEU A 71 17.06 -0.19 10.42
C LEU A 71 17.70 1.19 10.20
N GLY A 72 17.51 1.72 8.98
CA GLY A 72 17.98 3.04 8.53
C GLY A 72 19.38 3.02 7.93
N HIS A 73 19.65 3.98 7.04
CA HIS A 73 20.99 4.13 6.47
C HIS A 73 21.54 5.56 6.46
N ASP A 74 20.73 6.56 6.78
CA ASP A 74 21.19 7.95 6.89
C ASP A 74 21.37 8.31 8.37
N ALA A 75 22.47 8.98 8.69
CA ALA A 75 22.72 9.53 10.02
C ALA A 75 23.37 10.91 9.94
N SER A 76 23.13 11.71 10.98
CA SER A 76 24.01 12.80 11.36
C SER A 76 24.30 12.71 12.85
N GLY A 77 25.52 13.05 13.23
CA GLY A 77 25.91 12.99 14.63
C GLY A 77 27.34 13.38 14.91
N THR A 78 27.88 12.88 16.02
CA THR A 78 29.24 13.22 16.48
C THR A 78 30.11 11.98 16.52
N ILE A 79 31.32 12.06 15.97
CA ILE A 79 32.30 10.97 16.07
C ILE A 79 32.75 10.81 17.52
N VAL A 80 32.66 9.59 18.05
CA VAL A 80 33.07 9.24 19.41
C VAL A 80 34.25 8.27 19.48
N ALA A 81 34.55 7.57 18.39
CA ALA A 81 35.77 6.79 18.21
C ALA A 81 36.14 6.70 16.73
N VAL A 82 37.42 6.47 16.44
CA VAL A 82 37.96 6.34 15.08
C VAL A 82 38.90 5.14 14.99
N GLY A 83 38.93 4.48 13.83
CA GLY A 83 39.85 3.40 13.52
C GLY A 83 41.29 3.90 13.34
N SER A 84 42.23 2.96 13.35
CA SER A 84 43.66 3.27 13.35
C SER A 84 44.18 3.93 12.07
N ALA A 85 43.45 3.83 10.95
CA ALA A 85 43.80 4.41 9.67
C ALA A 85 42.97 5.67 9.32
N VAL A 86 42.16 6.18 10.26
CA VAL A 86 41.39 7.40 10.06
C VAL A 86 42.26 8.62 10.35
N ASP A 87 42.48 9.47 9.34
CA ASP A 87 43.30 10.68 9.43
C ASP A 87 42.53 11.97 9.09
N SER A 88 41.52 11.90 8.22
CA SER A 88 40.75 13.05 7.75
C SER A 88 39.60 13.48 8.68
N LEU A 89 39.23 12.61 9.63
CA LEU A 89 38.16 12.83 10.60
C LEU A 89 38.68 12.55 12.02
N LYS A 90 38.09 13.19 13.04
CA LYS A 90 38.50 12.98 14.44
C LYS A 90 37.32 12.93 15.40
N VAL A 91 37.58 12.37 16.58
CA VAL A 91 36.62 12.40 17.70
C VAL A 91 36.20 13.84 18.00
N GLY A 92 34.89 14.06 18.11
CA GLY A 92 34.28 15.37 18.31
C GLY A 92 33.75 16.02 17.02
N ASP A 93 34.17 15.55 15.84
CA ASP A 93 33.63 16.08 14.59
C ASP A 93 32.14 15.80 14.45
N GLN A 94 31.40 16.81 13.99
CA GLN A 94 30.00 16.68 13.61
C GLN A 94 29.92 16.27 12.14
N VAL A 95 29.22 15.17 11.87
CA VAL A 95 29.21 14.53 10.56
C VAL A 95 27.81 14.20 10.10
N PHE A 96 27.65 14.01 8.79
CA PHE A 96 26.54 13.25 8.23
C PHE A 96 27.05 12.14 7.33
N THR A 97 26.26 11.09 7.16
CA THR A 97 26.67 9.91 6.42
C THR A 97 25.47 9.17 5.85
N ARG A 98 25.70 8.57 4.67
CA ARG A 98 24.97 7.41 4.22
C ARG A 98 25.87 6.20 4.46
N VAL A 99 25.64 5.48 5.56
CA VAL A 99 26.51 4.39 6.00
C VAL A 99 26.70 3.35 4.89
N PRO A 100 27.90 2.76 4.73
CA PRO A 100 28.13 1.75 3.72
C PRO A 100 27.49 0.42 4.15
N GLY A 101 27.15 -0.42 3.15
CA GLY A 101 26.59 -1.73 3.40
C GLY A 101 25.10 -1.74 3.79
N HIS A 102 24.64 -2.93 4.17
CA HIS A 102 23.23 -3.26 4.40
C HIS A 102 22.95 -3.79 5.82
N ASP A 103 24.00 -4.13 6.59
CA ASP A 103 23.88 -4.66 7.96
C ASP A 103 24.09 -3.57 9.03
N SER A 104 24.50 -2.35 8.64
CA SER A 104 24.75 -1.21 9.54
C SER A 104 23.52 -0.30 9.56
N GLY A 105 22.74 -0.37 10.64
CA GLY A 105 21.55 0.48 10.81
C GLY A 105 21.83 1.80 11.52
N THR A 106 21.10 2.86 11.15
CA THR A 106 21.29 4.23 11.67
C THR A 106 20.19 4.75 12.59
N ILE A 107 19.02 4.09 12.65
CA ILE A 107 17.97 4.41 13.63
C ILE A 107 18.37 3.77 14.97
N ALA A 108 19.49 4.23 15.53
CA ALA A 108 20.08 3.76 16.77
C ALA A 108 20.86 4.90 17.44
N GLU A 109 21.18 4.77 18.73
CA GLU A 109 21.96 5.80 19.43
C GLU A 109 23.41 5.88 18.94
N TYR A 110 23.94 4.79 18.38
CA TYR A 110 25.26 4.75 17.73
C TYR A 110 25.20 3.95 16.43
N CYS A 111 26.04 4.32 15.45
CA CYS A 111 26.23 3.55 14.23
C CYS A 111 27.70 3.58 13.78
N LEU A 112 28.12 2.56 13.04
CA LEU A 112 29.39 2.55 12.33
C LEU A 112 29.22 3.12 10.93
N SER A 113 30.21 3.88 10.50
CA SER A 113 30.40 4.26 9.10
C SER A 113 31.88 4.17 8.75
N THR A 114 32.23 4.48 7.51
CA THR A 114 33.63 4.57 7.05
C THR A 114 33.95 6.02 6.67
N VAL A 115 35.24 6.35 6.63
CA VAL A 115 35.72 7.65 6.16
C VAL A 115 35.26 7.92 4.72
N SER A 116 35.25 6.91 3.86
CA SER A 116 34.81 7.02 2.47
C SER A 116 33.31 7.27 2.28
N ALA A 117 32.50 7.16 3.34
CA ALA A 117 31.06 7.35 3.33
C ALA A 117 30.58 8.50 4.24
N THR A 118 31.50 9.24 4.87
CA THR A 118 31.20 10.21 5.93
C THR A 118 31.83 11.56 5.62
N ALA A 119 31.04 12.62 5.73
CA ALA A 119 31.47 13.99 5.52
C ALA A 119 31.17 14.86 6.75
N LEU A 120 31.85 15.99 6.88
CA LEU A 120 31.55 16.97 7.91
C LEU A 120 30.16 17.57 7.68
N LYS A 121 29.40 17.71 8.76
CA LYS A 121 28.12 18.41 8.73
C LYS A 121 28.39 19.92 8.57
N PRO A 122 27.79 20.61 7.59
CA PRO A 122 27.80 22.07 7.55
C PRO A 122 27.34 22.66 8.88
N GLU A 123 28.08 23.62 9.41
CA GLU A 123 27.77 24.24 10.71
C GLU A 123 26.39 24.91 10.71
N SER A 124 25.96 25.43 9.56
CA SER A 124 24.65 26.06 9.35
C SER A 124 23.46 25.10 9.48
N LEU A 125 23.68 23.79 9.39
CA LEU A 125 22.60 22.81 9.48
C LEU A 125 22.37 22.28 10.90
N SER A 126 21.10 22.10 11.26
CA SER A 126 20.75 21.24 12.37
C SER A 126 21.12 19.77 12.07
N PHE A 127 21.25 18.92 13.09
CA PHE A 127 21.43 17.49 12.87
C PHE A 127 20.25 16.87 12.09
N VAL A 128 19.01 17.30 12.35
CA VAL A 128 17.83 16.79 11.63
C VAL A 128 17.92 17.09 10.14
N ASP A 129 18.23 18.35 9.80
CA ASP A 129 18.39 18.77 8.41
C ASP A 129 19.54 18.03 7.72
N ALA A 130 20.67 17.89 8.41
CA ALA A 130 21.83 17.16 7.95
C ALA A 130 21.54 15.68 7.65
N ALA A 131 20.77 15.00 8.51
CA ALA A 131 20.40 13.61 8.30
C ALA A 131 19.42 13.40 7.13
N SER A 132 18.79 14.47 6.63
CA SER A 132 17.86 14.40 5.49
C SER A 132 18.54 14.26 4.15
N ILE A 133 19.81 14.65 4.04
CA ILE A 133 20.50 14.81 2.77
C ILE A 133 21.12 13.50 2.25
N PRO A 134 21.84 12.66 3.04
CA PRO A 134 22.83 11.74 2.48
C PRO A 134 22.34 10.80 1.39
N LEU A 135 21.37 9.92 1.65
CA LEU A 135 20.89 8.96 0.63
C LEU A 135 20.30 9.67 -0.58
N VAL A 136 19.42 10.66 -0.39
CA VAL A 136 18.67 11.28 -1.50
C VAL A 136 19.55 12.22 -2.31
N GLY A 137 20.41 12.98 -1.65
CA GLY A 137 21.36 13.87 -2.28
C GLY A 137 22.39 13.10 -3.10
N LEU A 138 22.99 12.04 -2.55
CA LEU A 138 23.92 11.20 -3.30
C LEU A 138 23.23 10.50 -4.48
N THR A 139 22.00 10.03 -4.28
CA THR A 139 21.20 9.44 -5.36
C THR A 139 21.01 10.43 -6.51
N VAL A 140 20.57 11.65 -6.20
CA VAL A 140 20.33 12.69 -7.20
C VAL A 140 21.63 13.10 -7.88
N LEU A 141 22.70 13.35 -7.12
CA LEU A 141 24.00 13.76 -7.68
C LEU A 141 24.54 12.73 -8.68
N GLN A 142 24.46 11.44 -8.33
CA GLN A 142 24.92 10.37 -9.22
C GLN A 142 24.02 10.21 -10.45
N VAL A 143 22.71 10.38 -10.29
CA VAL A 143 21.74 10.37 -11.40
C VAL A 143 22.02 11.51 -12.40
N ILE A 144 22.20 12.73 -11.90
CA ILE A 144 22.47 13.90 -12.74
C ILE A 144 23.79 13.72 -13.49
N ARG A 145 24.86 13.31 -12.80
CA ARG A 145 26.17 13.05 -13.43
C ARG A 145 26.11 11.95 -14.48
N ARG A 146 25.31 10.90 -14.26
CA ARG A 146 25.07 9.86 -15.27
C ARG A 146 24.40 10.46 -16.50
N ALA A 147 23.37 11.28 -16.31
CA ALA A 147 22.69 11.95 -17.42
C ALA A 147 23.64 12.88 -18.18
N GLU A 148 24.45 13.71 -17.49
CA GLU A 148 25.44 14.56 -18.14
C GLU A 148 26.42 13.77 -19.02
N ALA A 149 26.90 12.61 -18.52
CA ALA A 149 27.76 11.73 -19.30
C ALA A 149 27.05 11.12 -20.51
N GLU A 150 25.77 10.76 -20.38
CA GLU A 150 24.99 10.13 -21.45
C GLU A 150 24.56 11.11 -22.56
N ILE A 151 24.36 12.41 -22.25
CA ILE A 151 23.81 13.39 -23.22
C ILE A 151 24.67 14.64 -23.45
N GLY A 152 25.89 14.68 -22.91
CA GLY A 152 26.87 15.76 -23.15
C GLY A 152 26.63 17.03 -22.32
N GLY A 153 26.25 16.87 -21.04
CA GLY A 153 25.95 17.96 -20.10
C GLY A 153 24.46 18.32 -20.02
N LEU A 154 24.06 19.06 -18.98
CA LEU A 154 22.66 19.45 -18.75
C LEU A 154 22.37 20.95 -18.88
N LYS A 155 23.40 21.77 -19.03
CA LYS A 155 23.25 23.22 -19.18
C LYS A 155 22.37 23.59 -20.38
N GLY A 156 21.37 24.44 -20.15
CA GLY A 156 20.44 24.91 -21.18
C GLY A 156 19.35 23.91 -21.58
N LYS A 157 19.33 22.71 -21.00
CA LYS A 157 18.41 21.62 -21.35
C LYS A 157 17.09 21.66 -20.58
N THR A 158 16.16 20.78 -20.94
CA THR A 158 14.89 20.56 -20.24
C THR A 158 14.91 19.21 -19.52
N ALA A 159 14.67 19.23 -18.21
CA ALA A 159 14.59 18.03 -17.38
C ALA A 159 13.17 17.75 -16.88
N TYR A 160 12.79 16.49 -16.74
CA TYR A 160 11.53 16.06 -16.13
C TYR A 160 11.80 15.29 -14.83
N VAL A 161 11.23 15.78 -13.73
CA VAL A 161 11.34 15.21 -12.38
C VAL A 161 9.92 15.05 -11.80
N PRO A 162 9.28 13.88 -11.89
CA PRO A 162 7.99 13.65 -11.24
C PRO A 162 8.10 13.76 -9.72
N ALA A 163 6.99 14.13 -9.08
CA ALA A 163 6.88 14.25 -7.62
C ALA A 163 7.94 15.18 -7.00
N GLY A 164 7.98 16.44 -7.44
CA GLY A 164 9.03 17.40 -7.07
C GLY A 164 9.18 17.71 -5.58
N LEU A 165 8.19 17.42 -4.73
CA LEU A 165 8.33 17.55 -3.28
C LEU A 165 8.66 16.23 -2.55
N SER A 166 8.90 15.14 -3.28
CA SER A 166 9.39 13.88 -2.71
C SER A 166 10.84 14.02 -2.23
N GLY A 167 11.31 13.05 -1.43
CA GLY A 167 12.67 13.06 -0.87
C GLY A 167 13.79 13.25 -1.90
N THR A 168 13.72 12.60 -3.06
CA THR A 168 14.68 12.83 -4.17
C THR A 168 14.25 13.95 -5.11
N GLY A 169 12.94 14.13 -5.34
CA GLY A 169 12.42 15.14 -6.26
C GLY A 169 12.83 16.57 -5.85
N ASN A 170 12.75 16.91 -4.56
CA ASN A 170 13.05 18.26 -4.11
C ASN A 170 14.54 18.61 -4.25
N VAL A 171 15.42 17.62 -4.06
CA VAL A 171 16.86 17.80 -4.24
C VAL A 171 17.19 17.89 -5.74
N ALA A 172 16.57 17.05 -6.56
CA ALA A 172 16.77 17.05 -8.01
C ALA A 172 16.37 18.39 -8.64
N VAL A 173 15.19 18.92 -8.33
CA VAL A 173 14.75 20.22 -8.89
C VAL A 173 15.72 21.33 -8.53
N GLN A 174 16.15 21.41 -7.26
CA GLN A 174 17.10 22.42 -6.80
C GLN A 174 18.46 22.29 -7.49
N LEU A 175 19.07 21.10 -7.51
CA LEU A 175 20.40 20.92 -8.11
C LEU A 175 20.38 21.14 -9.62
N LEU A 176 19.40 20.60 -10.34
CA LEU A 176 19.28 20.80 -11.79
C LEU A 176 19.24 22.29 -12.15
N LYS A 177 18.45 23.08 -11.40
CA LYS A 177 18.28 24.52 -11.59
C LYS A 177 19.49 25.33 -11.14
N ASN A 178 19.99 25.08 -9.93
CA ASN A 178 20.92 25.97 -9.21
C ASN A 178 22.39 25.62 -9.42
N VAL A 179 22.68 24.39 -9.86
CA VAL A 179 24.05 23.88 -9.99
C VAL A 179 24.35 23.46 -11.43
N PHE A 180 23.46 22.70 -12.05
CA PHE A 180 23.72 22.10 -13.37
C PHE A 180 23.20 22.94 -14.55
N GLY A 181 22.66 24.13 -14.27
CA GLY A 181 22.28 25.13 -15.28
C GLY A 181 21.19 24.66 -16.23
N VAL A 182 20.32 23.75 -15.80
CA VAL A 182 19.16 23.28 -16.57
C VAL A 182 18.21 24.46 -16.77
N LYS A 183 17.83 24.71 -18.03
CA LYS A 183 17.00 25.86 -18.38
C LYS A 183 15.58 25.70 -17.87
N LYS A 184 15.04 24.47 -17.90
CA LYS A 184 13.66 24.17 -17.54
C LYS A 184 13.58 22.85 -16.81
N VAL A 185 13.00 22.84 -15.61
CA VAL A 185 12.69 21.64 -14.84
C VAL A 185 11.17 21.48 -14.76
N ILE A 186 10.64 20.44 -15.35
CA ILE A 186 9.22 20.11 -15.28
C ILE A 186 8.99 19.16 -14.09
N THR A 187 8.01 19.44 -13.25
CA THR A 187 7.66 18.58 -12.10
C THR A 187 6.16 18.42 -11.96
N THR A 188 5.74 17.26 -11.44
CA THR A 188 4.33 16.96 -11.13
C THR A 188 4.06 17.03 -9.63
N LEU A 189 2.94 17.63 -9.25
CA LEU A 189 2.48 17.77 -7.87
C LEU A 189 0.94 17.73 -7.83
N SER A 190 0.36 17.35 -6.69
CA SER A 190 -1.07 17.55 -6.42
C SER A 190 -1.36 19.02 -6.12
N THR A 191 -2.55 19.53 -6.45
CA THR A 191 -2.94 20.95 -6.26
C THR A 191 -2.43 21.59 -4.96
N GLY A 192 -2.70 20.96 -3.81
CA GLY A 192 -2.35 21.51 -2.49
C GLY A 192 -0.85 21.65 -2.19
N LYS A 193 0.03 21.16 -3.07
CA LYS A 193 1.50 21.19 -2.90
C LYS A 193 2.19 22.25 -3.76
N ILE A 194 1.50 22.84 -4.72
CA ILE A 194 2.11 23.70 -5.73
C ILE A 194 2.71 24.95 -5.10
N GLU A 195 1.97 25.64 -4.22
CA GLU A 195 2.47 26.87 -3.58
C GLU A 195 3.71 26.61 -2.71
N ARG A 196 3.74 25.49 -1.98
CA ARG A 196 4.92 25.10 -1.21
C ARG A 196 6.14 24.84 -2.11
N ALA A 197 5.92 24.25 -3.29
CA ALA A 197 6.98 23.98 -4.25
C ALA A 197 7.48 25.25 -4.95
N LYS A 198 6.60 26.22 -5.23
CA LYS A 198 6.99 27.55 -5.71
C LYS A 198 7.91 28.25 -4.71
N GLU A 199 7.53 28.23 -3.43
CA GLU A 199 8.34 28.84 -2.38
C GLU A 199 9.71 28.17 -2.24
N LEU A 200 9.77 26.83 -2.27
CA LEU A 200 11.04 26.10 -2.16
C LEU A 200 11.96 26.29 -3.37
N PHE A 201 11.41 26.39 -4.58
CA PHE A 201 12.19 26.45 -5.83
C PHE A 201 12.29 27.86 -6.42
N LYS A 202 12.00 28.90 -5.64
CA LYS A 202 12.03 30.30 -6.11
C LYS A 202 13.44 30.75 -6.51
N GLU A 203 14.47 30.33 -5.78
CA GLU A 203 15.86 30.74 -6.01
C GLU A 203 16.53 29.98 -7.16
N GLY A 204 17.34 30.67 -7.98
CA GLY A 204 18.09 30.09 -9.11
C GLY A 204 17.58 30.50 -10.49
N GLU A 205 18.40 30.25 -11.52
CA GLU A 205 18.21 30.81 -12.88
C GLU A 205 17.29 30.00 -13.80
N GLY A 206 17.17 28.68 -13.60
CA GLY A 206 16.31 27.84 -14.44
C GLY A 206 14.81 28.06 -14.16
N GLU A 207 13.93 27.78 -15.12
CA GLU A 207 12.49 27.81 -14.92
C GLU A 207 12.01 26.50 -14.29
N VAL A 208 11.06 26.56 -13.35
CA VAL A 208 10.33 25.37 -12.89
C VAL A 208 8.90 25.40 -13.40
N VAL A 209 8.52 24.37 -14.16
CA VAL A 209 7.16 24.18 -14.66
C VAL A 209 6.44 23.19 -13.75
N TYR A 210 5.33 23.62 -13.17
CA TYR A 210 4.52 22.84 -12.23
C TYR A 210 3.28 22.30 -12.93
N ILE A 211 3.20 20.97 -13.08
CA ILE A 211 2.03 20.29 -13.65
C ILE A 211 1.19 19.74 -12.51
N ASP A 212 -0.08 20.16 -12.46
CA ASP A 212 -1.05 19.61 -11.52
C ASP A 212 -1.65 18.33 -12.07
N TYR A 213 -1.07 17.18 -11.69
CA TYR A 213 -1.50 15.88 -12.23
C TYR A 213 -2.95 15.52 -11.88
N THR A 214 -3.60 16.27 -10.97
CA THR A 214 -5.01 16.07 -10.61
C THR A 214 -5.98 16.83 -11.53
N LYS A 215 -5.47 17.77 -12.33
CA LYS A 215 -6.28 18.65 -13.20
C LYS A 215 -6.03 18.44 -14.69
N GLU A 216 -4.84 17.97 -15.05
CA GLU A 216 -4.46 17.81 -16.45
C GLU A 216 -3.66 16.53 -16.70
N ASN A 217 -3.65 16.09 -17.95
CA ASN A 217 -2.83 14.95 -18.37
C ASN A 217 -1.36 15.38 -18.48
N VAL A 218 -0.51 14.71 -17.69
CA VAL A 218 0.93 15.02 -17.59
C VAL A 218 1.65 14.93 -18.94
N SER A 219 1.40 13.86 -19.71
CA SER A 219 2.08 13.65 -20.99
C SER A 219 1.71 14.71 -22.03
N SER A 220 0.43 15.10 -22.08
CA SER A 220 -0.05 16.17 -22.95
C SER A 220 0.53 17.52 -22.57
N ALA A 221 0.62 17.83 -21.27
CA ALA A 221 1.17 19.09 -20.77
C ALA A 221 2.68 19.23 -21.02
N ILE A 222 3.43 18.12 -20.97
CA ILE A 222 4.88 18.10 -21.27
C ILE A 222 5.15 18.23 -22.78
N GLY A 223 4.35 17.54 -23.59
CA GLY A 223 4.55 17.45 -25.03
C GLY A 223 5.59 16.39 -25.44
N ALA A 224 5.40 15.81 -26.63
CA ALA A 224 6.28 14.77 -27.14
C ALA A 224 7.65 15.32 -27.57
N GLY A 225 8.72 14.61 -27.22
CA GLY A 225 10.09 14.94 -27.63
C GLY A 225 10.63 16.26 -27.09
N THR A 226 10.08 16.78 -25.99
CA THR A 226 10.48 18.09 -25.41
C THR A 226 11.49 17.97 -24.27
N VAL A 227 11.70 16.76 -23.72
CA VAL A 227 12.54 16.51 -22.55
C VAL A 227 13.89 15.94 -22.97
N ASP A 228 14.99 16.53 -22.47
CA ASP A 228 16.35 16.02 -22.65
C ASP A 228 16.70 14.90 -21.67
N PHE A 229 16.27 15.07 -20.42
CA PHE A 229 16.62 14.18 -19.31
C PHE A 229 15.42 13.96 -18.39
N MET A 230 15.08 12.71 -18.08
CA MET A 230 14.11 12.37 -17.04
C MET A 230 14.78 11.63 -15.89
N PHE A 231 14.49 12.08 -14.67
CA PHE A 231 14.78 11.34 -13.45
C PHE A 231 13.56 10.52 -13.04
N ASP A 232 13.57 9.22 -13.28
CA ASP A 232 12.41 8.36 -12.97
C ASP A 232 12.40 7.88 -11.51
N THR A 233 11.62 8.60 -10.70
CA THR A 233 11.35 8.29 -9.28
C THR A 233 10.06 7.51 -9.04
N MET A 234 9.21 7.37 -10.06
CA MET A 234 7.82 6.90 -9.93
C MET A 234 7.50 5.67 -10.80
N ALA A 235 8.52 4.99 -11.31
CA ALA A 235 8.44 3.86 -12.24
C ALA A 235 7.74 4.21 -13.58
N GLY A 236 7.78 5.47 -13.99
CA GLY A 236 7.13 6.01 -15.18
C GLY A 236 8.00 6.04 -16.44
N ALA A 237 9.24 5.52 -16.39
CA ALA A 237 10.22 5.62 -17.49
C ALA A 237 9.66 5.19 -18.85
N ILE A 238 8.95 4.05 -18.90
CA ILE A 238 8.50 3.47 -20.17
C ILE A 238 7.34 4.26 -20.77
N ASP A 239 6.42 4.72 -19.93
CA ASP A 239 5.26 5.50 -20.38
C ASP A 239 5.68 6.92 -20.79
N SER A 240 6.84 7.38 -20.29
CA SER A 240 7.41 8.69 -20.58
C SER A 240 8.34 8.69 -21.79
N LEU A 241 8.62 7.54 -22.43
CA LEU A 241 9.49 7.46 -23.62
C LEU A 241 9.10 8.45 -24.73
N PRO A 242 7.81 8.66 -25.06
CA PRO A 242 7.43 9.64 -26.09
C PRO A 242 7.74 11.10 -25.73
N LEU A 243 7.93 11.41 -24.44
CA LEU A 243 8.24 12.77 -23.96
C LEU A 243 9.71 13.12 -24.16
N ILE A 244 10.57 12.11 -24.24
CA ILE A 244 12.02 12.29 -24.34
C ILE A 244 12.42 12.50 -25.79
N ARG A 245 13.23 13.51 -26.05
CA ARG A 245 13.78 13.74 -27.39
C ARG A 245 14.73 12.61 -27.80
N LYS A 246 14.91 12.42 -29.10
CA LYS A 246 15.95 11.52 -29.62
C LYS A 246 17.33 11.96 -29.12
N GLY A 247 18.10 11.01 -28.59
CA GLY A 247 19.38 11.23 -27.91
C GLY A 247 19.26 11.75 -26.48
N GLY A 248 18.04 11.84 -25.93
CA GLY A 248 17.81 12.13 -24.51
C GLY A 248 18.00 10.90 -23.62
N SER A 249 17.92 11.11 -22.31
CA SER A 249 18.18 10.07 -21.30
C SER A 249 17.04 9.96 -20.27
N ILE A 250 16.75 8.72 -19.86
CA ILE A 250 15.99 8.41 -18.65
C ILE A 250 16.90 7.64 -17.70
N VAL A 251 17.13 8.21 -16.52
CA VAL A 251 17.83 7.51 -15.43
C VAL A 251 16.82 7.18 -14.34
N SER A 252 16.63 5.89 -14.06
CA SER A 252 15.63 5.38 -13.13
C SER A 252 16.24 4.88 -11.83
N ILE A 253 15.58 5.16 -10.70
CA ILE A 253 15.85 4.54 -9.39
C ILE A 253 14.69 3.67 -8.89
N SER A 254 13.54 3.74 -9.57
CA SER A 254 12.26 3.19 -9.12
C SER A 254 11.95 1.80 -9.71
N LYS A 255 12.55 1.46 -10.85
CA LYS A 255 12.51 0.11 -11.44
C LYS A 255 13.41 -0.90 -10.70
N THR A 256 13.40 -2.15 -11.17
CA THR A 256 14.34 -3.18 -10.75
C THR A 256 15.73 -2.90 -11.33
N PRO A 257 16.83 -3.08 -10.57
CA PRO A 257 18.18 -2.98 -11.14
C PRO A 257 18.43 -4.02 -12.24
N SER A 258 19.44 -3.75 -13.06
CA SER A 258 20.04 -4.80 -13.88
C SER A 258 20.75 -5.83 -12.98
N GLY A 259 20.94 -7.04 -13.50
CA GLY A 259 21.74 -8.05 -12.82
C GLY A 259 23.19 -7.63 -12.61
N GLU A 260 23.73 -6.80 -13.51
CA GLU A 260 25.07 -6.23 -13.37
C GLU A 260 25.16 -5.28 -12.16
N GLU A 261 24.20 -4.37 -11.99
CA GLU A 261 24.12 -3.49 -10.83
C GLU A 261 23.92 -4.28 -9.54
N LEU A 262 23.09 -5.33 -9.57
CA LEU A 262 22.92 -6.25 -8.45
C LEU A 262 24.25 -6.90 -8.05
N LYS A 263 25.03 -7.40 -9.02
CA LYS A 263 26.30 -8.09 -8.76
C LYS A 263 27.39 -7.15 -8.23
N LYS A 264 27.40 -5.89 -8.68
CA LYS A 264 28.28 -4.84 -8.13
C LYS A 264 28.01 -4.60 -6.64
N LYS A 265 26.75 -4.68 -6.21
CA LYS A 265 26.35 -4.49 -4.81
C LYS A 265 26.47 -5.74 -3.96
N PHE A 266 26.13 -6.89 -4.53
CA PHE A 266 26.12 -8.17 -3.83
C PHE A 266 26.97 -9.15 -4.64
N ALA A 267 28.25 -9.24 -4.30
CA ALA A 267 29.18 -10.16 -4.97
C ALA A 267 28.70 -11.62 -4.94
N SER A 268 27.93 -11.98 -3.91
CA SER A 268 27.30 -13.30 -3.71
C SER A 268 25.95 -13.48 -4.39
N ALA A 269 25.48 -12.51 -5.20
CA ALA A 269 24.17 -12.60 -5.85
C ALA A 269 24.05 -13.87 -6.70
N PRO A 270 22.98 -14.68 -6.52
CA PRO A 270 22.80 -15.91 -7.30
C PRO A 270 22.67 -15.61 -8.80
N TRP A 271 23.25 -16.48 -9.64
CA TRP A 271 23.36 -16.23 -11.08
C TRP A 271 22.00 -16.19 -11.80
N ILE A 272 21.00 -16.95 -11.34
CA ILE A 272 19.66 -16.98 -11.96
C ILE A 272 18.98 -15.61 -11.87
N PRO A 273 18.80 -14.99 -10.66
CA PRO A 273 18.34 -13.61 -10.55
C PRO A 273 19.12 -12.61 -11.41
N VAL A 274 20.44 -12.72 -11.47
CA VAL A 274 21.29 -11.83 -12.29
C VAL A 274 20.91 -11.93 -13.77
N VAL A 275 20.74 -13.14 -14.31
CA VAL A 275 20.33 -13.35 -15.71
C VAL A 275 18.93 -12.80 -15.97
N VAL A 276 17.97 -13.09 -15.09
CA VAL A 276 16.57 -12.62 -15.23
C VAL A 276 16.52 -11.08 -15.22
N LEU A 277 17.22 -10.45 -14.29
CA LEU A 277 17.27 -8.98 -14.20
C LEU A 277 17.95 -8.35 -15.41
N ASN A 278 19.01 -8.96 -15.94
CA ASN A 278 19.62 -8.51 -17.18
C ASN A 278 18.66 -8.61 -18.36
N LEU A 279 17.86 -9.68 -18.48
CA LEU A 279 16.86 -9.80 -19.54
C LEU A 279 15.79 -8.69 -19.43
N VAL A 280 15.29 -8.43 -18.23
CA VAL A 280 14.32 -7.34 -17.98
C VAL A 280 14.91 -5.97 -18.35
N ASP A 281 16.15 -5.72 -17.95
CA ASP A 281 16.88 -4.49 -18.30
C ASP A 281 17.06 -4.35 -19.83
N GLN A 282 17.43 -5.44 -20.52
CA GLN A 282 17.56 -5.44 -21.98
C GLN A 282 16.22 -5.16 -22.68
N VAL A 283 15.10 -5.67 -22.17
CA VAL A 283 13.77 -5.32 -22.71
C VAL A 283 13.47 -3.83 -22.55
N ASN A 284 13.77 -3.24 -21.39
CA ASN A 284 13.59 -1.80 -21.18
C ASN A 284 14.48 -0.98 -22.11
N LYS A 285 15.76 -1.35 -22.25
CA LYS A 285 16.70 -0.70 -23.17
C LYS A 285 16.27 -0.84 -24.63
N TRP A 286 15.79 -2.01 -25.04
CA TRP A 286 15.25 -2.22 -26.38
C TRP A 286 14.04 -1.32 -26.64
N ARG A 287 13.08 -1.24 -25.70
CA ARG A 287 11.94 -0.33 -25.81
C ARG A 287 12.38 1.13 -25.91
N ALA A 288 13.34 1.56 -25.08
CA ALA A 288 13.87 2.92 -25.13
C ALA A 288 14.60 3.22 -26.45
N SER A 289 15.37 2.25 -26.97
CA SER A 289 16.08 2.38 -28.25
C SER A 289 15.14 2.60 -29.44
N ARG A 290 13.90 2.09 -29.38
CA ARG A 290 12.86 2.33 -30.40
C ARG A 290 12.45 3.81 -30.48
N TYR A 291 12.65 4.58 -29.42
CA TYR A 291 12.46 6.03 -29.37
C TYR A 291 13.78 6.80 -29.55
N GLY A 292 14.90 6.09 -29.70
CA GLY A 292 16.24 6.68 -29.71
C GLY A 292 16.62 7.32 -28.38
N VAL A 293 16.13 6.76 -27.27
CA VAL A 293 16.33 7.26 -25.91
C VAL A 293 17.30 6.34 -25.15
N ASN A 294 18.23 6.94 -24.41
CA ASN A 294 19.10 6.23 -23.48
C ASN A 294 18.31 5.88 -22.22
N TYR A 295 18.35 4.62 -21.80
CA TYR A 295 17.74 4.18 -20.54
C TYR A 295 18.80 3.51 -19.67
N SER A 296 18.90 3.97 -18.42
CA SER A 296 19.74 3.33 -17.42
C SER A 296 19.05 3.27 -16.05
N TYR A 297 19.38 2.23 -15.29
CA TYR A 297 19.07 2.13 -13.87
C TYR A 297 20.28 2.59 -13.05
N LEU A 298 20.04 3.25 -11.92
CA LEU A 298 21.08 3.63 -10.99
C LEU A 298 20.84 3.08 -9.58
N TRP A 299 21.81 2.33 -9.07
CA TRP A 299 21.89 1.99 -7.65
C TRP A 299 22.94 2.87 -6.95
N MET A 300 22.50 3.67 -5.99
CA MET A 300 23.36 4.65 -5.32
C MET A 300 24.54 4.01 -4.57
N ASN A 301 25.72 4.64 -4.66
CA ASN A 301 26.90 4.33 -3.86
C ASN A 301 27.13 5.39 -2.78
N SER A 302 27.50 4.99 -1.57
CA SER A 302 27.99 5.94 -0.57
C SER A 302 29.28 6.61 -1.06
N ASP A 303 29.41 7.92 -0.84
CA ASP A 303 30.54 8.71 -1.34
C ASP A 303 30.71 9.98 -0.50
N ALA A 304 31.78 10.05 0.30
CA ALA A 304 32.11 11.22 1.12
C ALA A 304 32.33 12.49 0.27
N LYS A 305 32.90 12.37 -0.93
CA LYS A 305 33.16 13.53 -1.79
C LYS A 305 31.85 14.14 -2.29
N GLY A 306 30.91 13.30 -2.74
CA GLY A 306 29.59 13.77 -3.12
C GLY A 306 28.82 14.40 -1.95
N LEU A 307 29.03 13.89 -0.74
CA LEU A 307 28.50 14.45 0.50
C LEU A 307 29.09 15.83 0.84
N ASP A 308 30.40 16.02 0.65
CA ASP A 308 31.06 17.32 0.80
C ASP A 308 30.51 18.35 -0.19
N GLU A 309 30.34 17.97 -1.46
CA GLU A 309 29.76 18.85 -2.49
C GLU A 309 28.32 19.28 -2.14
N LEU A 310 27.49 18.33 -1.68
CA LEU A 310 26.14 18.62 -1.22
C LEU A 310 26.16 19.57 -0.01
N GLY A 311 27.06 19.34 0.95
CA GLY A 311 27.25 20.21 2.09
C GLY A 311 27.67 21.63 1.69
N GLN A 312 28.58 21.76 0.73
CA GLN A 312 28.99 23.04 0.18
C GLN A 312 27.82 23.77 -0.50
N TRP A 313 27.01 23.09 -1.31
CA TRP A 313 25.84 23.70 -1.95
C TRP A 313 24.76 24.11 -0.96
N VAL A 314 24.68 23.48 0.21
CA VAL A 314 23.85 23.98 1.31
C VAL A 314 24.39 25.30 1.85
N VAL A 315 25.71 25.39 2.11
CA VAL A 315 26.34 26.63 2.59
C VAL A 315 26.18 27.77 1.58
N GLU A 316 26.28 27.46 0.28
CA GLU A 316 26.08 28.42 -0.81
C GLU A 316 24.60 28.77 -1.06
N GLY A 317 23.65 28.17 -0.33
CA GLY A 317 22.22 28.41 -0.50
C GLY A 317 21.61 27.79 -1.77
N LYS A 318 22.36 26.96 -2.50
CA LYS A 318 21.93 26.28 -3.73
C LYS A 318 21.08 25.03 -3.47
N LEU A 319 21.18 24.46 -2.27
CA LEU A 319 20.38 23.33 -1.81
C LEU A 319 19.81 23.60 -0.41
N GLN A 320 18.49 23.53 -0.27
CA GLN A 320 17.82 23.59 1.01
C GLN A 320 17.25 22.20 1.38
N PRO A 321 17.47 21.72 2.62
CA PRO A 321 16.88 20.49 3.10
C PRO A 321 15.37 20.62 3.28
N LEU A 322 14.63 19.57 2.94
CA LEU A 322 13.18 19.52 3.09
C LEU A 322 12.77 18.46 4.12
N VAL A 323 12.47 18.93 5.32
CA VAL A 323 12.03 18.11 6.45
C VAL A 323 10.50 18.05 6.48
N GLY A 324 9.92 16.84 6.35
CA GLY A 324 8.48 16.60 6.46
C GLY A 324 8.03 16.39 7.90
N ARG A 325 8.45 15.27 8.52
CA ARG A 325 7.99 14.86 9.86
C ARG A 325 9.14 14.36 10.72
N THR A 326 9.19 14.77 11.99
CA THR A 326 10.13 14.23 13.00
C THR A 326 9.41 13.40 14.06
N ALA A 327 10.01 12.31 14.53
CA ALA A 327 9.48 11.42 15.56
C ALA A 327 10.61 10.87 16.44
N LYS A 328 10.62 11.12 17.75
CA LYS A 328 11.72 10.66 18.63
C LYS A 328 11.80 9.12 18.69
N LEU A 329 12.98 8.54 18.91
CA LEU A 329 13.11 7.07 18.99
C LEU A 329 12.25 6.48 20.12
N GLU A 330 12.07 7.23 21.22
CA GLU A 330 11.20 6.84 22.34
C GLU A 330 9.74 6.70 21.94
N ASP A 331 9.31 7.41 20.89
CA ASP A 331 7.96 7.38 20.37
C ASP A 331 7.86 6.37 19.23
N LEU A 332 7.88 5.08 19.60
CA LEU A 332 7.87 3.97 18.65
C LEU A 332 6.66 4.04 17.70
N GLU A 333 5.49 4.46 18.19
CA GLU A 333 4.31 4.59 17.35
C GLU A 333 4.46 5.71 16.31
N ALA A 334 5.04 6.86 16.68
CA ALA A 334 5.35 7.90 15.71
C ALA A 334 6.43 7.45 14.71
N VAL A 335 7.45 6.70 15.14
CA VAL A 335 8.48 6.13 14.26
C VAL A 335 7.86 5.13 13.27
N LYS A 336 7.06 4.17 13.75
CA LYS A 336 6.33 3.21 12.91
C LYS A 336 5.39 3.91 11.94
N SER A 337 4.69 4.94 12.39
CA SER A 337 3.81 5.76 11.56
C SER A 337 4.59 6.46 10.44
N GLY A 338 5.76 7.03 10.73
CA GLY A 338 6.65 7.60 9.72
C GLY A 338 7.15 6.57 8.69
N TYR A 339 7.52 5.37 9.14
CA TYR A 339 7.84 4.26 8.25
C TYR A 339 6.64 3.80 7.42
N ASN A 340 5.44 3.76 8.00
CA ASN A 340 4.22 3.37 7.31
C ASN A 340 3.82 4.40 6.24
N GLU A 341 4.01 5.70 6.47
CA GLU A 341 3.80 6.72 5.44
C GLU A 341 4.67 6.48 4.20
N VAL A 342 5.96 6.19 4.41
CA VAL A 342 6.89 5.86 3.33
C VAL A 342 6.51 4.53 2.67
N TYR A 343 6.08 3.53 3.45
CA TYR A 343 5.65 2.22 2.96
C TYR A 343 4.41 2.30 2.06
N GLN A 344 3.43 3.13 2.41
CA GLN A 344 2.19 3.29 1.65
C GLN A 344 2.36 4.16 0.39
N ALA A 345 3.56 4.71 0.16
CA ALA A 345 3.84 5.64 -0.94
C ALA A 345 2.84 6.81 -1.05
N LYS A 346 2.18 7.18 0.06
CA LYS A 346 1.31 8.37 0.10
C LYS A 346 2.24 9.57 -0.07
N GLY A 347 1.94 10.44 -1.03
CA GLY A 347 2.83 11.55 -1.40
C GLY A 347 3.13 12.51 -0.25
N GLY A 348 4.07 12.16 0.61
CA GLY A 348 4.62 13.03 1.65
C GLY A 348 5.46 14.15 1.03
N VAL A 349 5.71 15.18 1.84
CA VAL A 349 6.64 16.27 1.51
C VAL A 349 7.95 15.99 2.24
N GLY A 350 9.06 15.92 1.52
CA GLY A 350 10.39 15.65 2.13
C GLY A 350 10.55 14.23 2.67
N LYS A 351 11.35 14.06 3.73
CA LYS A 351 11.52 12.78 4.46
C LYS A 351 10.87 12.79 5.85
N SER A 352 10.85 11.60 6.47
CA SER A 352 10.52 11.36 7.88
C SER A 352 11.79 11.09 8.71
N TYR A 353 11.82 11.49 9.98
CA TYR A 353 13.05 11.57 10.80
C TYR A 353 12.90 11.05 12.22
N THR A 354 14.03 10.68 12.83
CA THR A 354 14.10 10.29 14.23
C THR A 354 15.19 11.02 15.02
N PRO A 355 14.86 12.08 15.80
CA PRO A 355 15.83 12.77 16.67
C PRO A 355 16.09 12.00 17.97
N PHE A 356 17.34 12.09 18.46
CA PHE A 356 17.83 11.49 19.69
C PHE A 356 18.19 12.57 20.73
N ARG A 357 17.95 12.32 22.02
CA ARG A 357 18.32 13.25 23.11
C ARG A 357 19.64 12.80 23.76
N SER A 358 20.49 13.74 24.14
CA SER A 358 21.58 13.46 25.10
C SER A 358 21.00 13.48 26.52
N SER A 359 20.83 12.33 27.17
CA SER A 359 20.55 12.29 28.61
C SER A 359 21.83 12.04 29.39
N THR A 360 22.35 13.10 30.01
CA THR A 360 23.15 13.00 31.24
C THR A 360 22.19 13.13 32.41
N THR A 361 21.51 12.06 32.80
CA THR A 361 20.97 11.87 34.17
C THR A 361 20.39 10.46 34.33
N SER A 362 20.63 9.89 35.51
CA SER A 362 20.24 8.56 35.97
C SER A 362 18.72 8.37 36.03
N GLN A 363 18.22 7.31 35.39
CA GLN A 363 16.85 6.78 35.51
C GLN A 363 16.91 5.24 35.40
N PRO A 364 15.89 4.51 35.92
CA PRO A 364 16.07 3.24 36.62
C PRO A 364 16.27 2.02 35.72
N GLN A 365 16.75 0.95 36.36
CA GLN A 365 17.18 -0.34 35.79
C GLN A 365 16.23 -0.91 34.72
N PRO A 366 16.79 -1.49 33.62
CA PRO A 366 16.00 -2.14 32.58
C PRO A 366 15.37 -3.43 33.10
N THR A 367 14.08 -3.62 32.86
CA THR A 367 13.48 -4.96 32.91
C THR A 367 13.98 -5.75 31.70
N ASN A 368 14.59 -6.90 31.96
CA ASN A 368 15.24 -7.78 30.99
C ASN A 368 14.34 -8.09 29.78
N SER A 369 14.61 -7.42 28.65
CA SER A 369 13.83 -7.47 27.42
C SER A 369 14.33 -8.49 26.39
N PHE A 370 14.96 -9.58 26.84
CA PHE A 370 15.38 -10.67 25.95
C PHE A 370 14.74 -12.03 26.29
N GLU A 371 14.42 -12.31 27.56
CA GLU A 371 13.77 -13.56 27.96
C GLU A 371 12.26 -13.59 27.64
N THR A 372 11.57 -12.45 27.65
CA THR A 372 10.14 -12.37 27.30
C THR A 372 9.87 -12.65 25.82
N LEU A 373 10.86 -12.48 24.96
CA LEU A 373 10.79 -12.77 23.52
C LEU A 373 11.08 -14.24 23.17
N MET A 374 11.71 -15.00 24.08
CA MET A 374 12.13 -16.39 23.81
C MET A 374 11.35 -17.46 24.61
N ASN A 375 10.68 -17.13 25.72
CA ASN A 375 10.18 -18.14 26.67
C ASN A 375 8.64 -18.23 26.87
N THR A 376 7.82 -17.99 25.84
CA THR A 376 6.36 -18.24 25.93
C THR A 376 5.81 -19.18 24.85
N ALA A 377 6.20 -20.45 24.92
CA ALA A 377 5.32 -21.61 24.82
C ALA A 377 6.09 -22.88 25.26
N PRO A 378 5.46 -23.91 25.89
CA PRO A 378 4.02 -24.18 25.95
C PRO A 378 3.49 -24.52 27.36
N ALA A 379 2.23 -24.15 27.64
CA ALA A 379 1.22 -24.96 28.35
C ALA A 379 0.13 -24.08 29.00
N ILE A 380 -0.80 -23.55 28.22
CA ILE A 380 -2.21 -23.41 28.64
C ILE A 380 -3.08 -23.75 27.43
N LYS A 381 -3.70 -24.93 27.46
CA LYS A 381 -4.80 -25.29 26.55
C LYS A 381 -6.05 -24.57 27.04
N SER A 382 -6.37 -23.45 26.41
CA SER A 382 -7.73 -22.89 26.34
C SER A 382 -7.78 -21.92 25.16
N THR A 383 -8.80 -22.10 24.32
CA THR A 383 -9.01 -21.60 22.96
C THR A 383 -8.86 -20.09 22.79
N MET A 384 -7.69 -19.66 22.29
CA MET A 384 -7.48 -18.38 21.62
C MET A 384 -7.11 -18.69 20.16
N SER A 385 -8.00 -18.34 19.24
CA SER A 385 -7.79 -18.46 17.79
C SER A 385 -6.49 -17.79 17.38
N LYS A 386 -5.56 -18.59 16.81
CA LYS A 386 -4.27 -18.11 16.31
C LYS A 386 -4.53 -17.15 15.16
N SER A 387 -3.96 -15.94 15.21
CA SER A 387 -4.02 -15.00 14.07
C SER A 387 -3.56 -15.70 12.79
N LEU A 388 -4.31 -15.50 11.72
CA LEU A 388 -4.12 -16.09 10.39
C LEU A 388 -2.94 -15.46 9.65
N THR A 389 -1.73 -15.56 10.20
CA THR A 389 -0.53 -14.79 9.81
C THR A 389 -0.15 -14.82 8.32
N HIS A 390 -0.53 -15.85 7.57
CA HIS A 390 -0.30 -15.95 6.12
C HIS A 390 -1.30 -15.15 5.28
N ALA A 391 -2.47 -14.80 5.83
CA ALA A 391 -3.47 -13.99 5.15
C ALA A 391 -2.99 -12.53 4.99
N LYS A 392 -3.05 -12.02 3.76
CA LYS A 392 -2.84 -10.61 3.44
C LYS A 392 -4.18 -9.89 3.40
N ILE A 393 -4.41 -9.02 4.38
CA ILE A 393 -5.59 -8.16 4.50
C ILE A 393 -5.24 -6.75 4.00
N VAL A 394 -5.97 -6.24 3.01
CA VAL A 394 -5.80 -4.89 2.45
C VAL A 394 -7.12 -4.13 2.55
N ALA A 395 -7.19 -3.12 3.40
CA ALA A 395 -8.41 -2.33 3.57
C ALA A 395 -8.80 -1.56 2.30
N ARG A 396 -10.09 -1.64 1.95
CA ARG A 396 -10.78 -0.85 0.93
C ARG A 396 -11.58 0.25 1.65
N ARG A 397 -10.91 1.37 1.94
CA ARG A 397 -11.52 2.45 2.72
C ARG A 397 -12.71 3.08 1.99
N SER A 398 -13.77 3.42 2.73
CA SER A 398 -14.99 4.03 2.21
C SER A 398 -14.71 5.25 1.35
N ALA A 399 -13.86 6.16 1.86
CA ALA A 399 -13.47 7.39 1.17
C ALA A 399 -12.63 7.18 -0.11
N ALA A 400 -12.14 5.97 -0.36
CA ALA A 400 -11.40 5.62 -1.57
C ALA A 400 -12.27 4.90 -2.62
N ARG A 401 -13.50 4.50 -2.26
CA ARG A 401 -14.46 3.89 -3.18
C ARG A 401 -14.95 4.92 -4.18
N GLY A 402 -15.40 4.47 -5.36
CA GLY A 402 -16.12 5.34 -6.26
C GLY A 402 -17.37 5.87 -5.55
N HIS A 403 -17.74 7.12 -5.83
CA HIS A 403 -18.91 7.73 -5.21
C HIS A 403 -19.70 8.48 -6.27
N ALA A 404 -20.99 8.19 -6.35
CA ALA A 404 -21.92 8.84 -7.25
C ALA A 404 -23.16 9.26 -6.46
N ASN A 405 -23.49 10.55 -6.55
CA ASN A 405 -24.69 11.09 -5.94
C ASN A 405 -25.50 11.85 -6.99
N HIS A 406 -26.68 11.33 -7.31
CA HIS A 406 -27.61 11.88 -8.32
C HIS A 406 -28.84 12.54 -7.69
N GLY A 407 -28.78 12.88 -6.39
CA GLY A 407 -29.90 13.39 -5.62
C GLY A 407 -30.90 12.32 -5.19
N TRP A 408 -31.34 11.46 -6.12
CA TRP A 408 -32.24 10.33 -5.81
C TRP A 408 -31.49 9.03 -5.46
N LEU A 409 -30.24 8.91 -5.92
CA LEU A 409 -29.36 7.76 -5.68
C LEU A 409 -28.04 8.27 -5.09
N ASP A 410 -27.64 7.70 -3.96
CA ASP A 410 -26.32 7.86 -3.35
C ASP A 410 -25.64 6.49 -3.29
N SER A 411 -24.59 6.30 -4.10
CA SER A 411 -23.98 5.00 -4.37
C SER A 411 -22.48 5.03 -4.13
N HIS A 412 -21.99 4.05 -3.38
CA HIS A 412 -20.56 3.81 -3.19
C HIS A 412 -20.10 2.55 -3.93
N HIS A 413 -19.18 2.70 -4.88
CA HIS A 413 -18.69 1.64 -5.76
C HIS A 413 -17.35 1.06 -5.28
N THR A 414 -17.35 -0.19 -4.86
CA THR A 414 -16.10 -0.91 -4.53
C THR A 414 -15.28 -1.20 -5.77
N PHE A 415 -15.95 -1.67 -6.83
CA PHE A 415 -15.38 -2.03 -8.14
C PHE A 415 -15.80 -1.03 -9.22
N SER A 416 -15.06 -1.01 -10.34
CA SER A 416 -15.38 -0.24 -11.54
C SER A 416 -16.78 -0.56 -12.04
N PHE A 417 -17.67 0.42 -11.99
CA PHE A 417 -19.08 0.30 -12.32
C PHE A 417 -19.64 1.65 -12.77
N ALA A 418 -20.58 1.62 -13.72
CA ALA A 418 -21.15 2.82 -14.33
C ALA A 418 -20.04 3.80 -14.81
N SER A 419 -20.09 5.07 -14.40
CA SER A 419 -19.10 6.10 -14.75
C SER A 419 -17.82 6.04 -13.91
N TYR A 420 -17.81 5.27 -12.80
CA TYR A 420 -16.62 5.07 -11.99
C TYR A 420 -15.73 3.98 -12.59
N HIS A 421 -14.48 4.31 -12.89
CA HIS A 421 -13.51 3.38 -13.46
C HIS A 421 -12.14 3.49 -12.80
N ASP A 422 -11.68 2.38 -12.24
CA ASP A 422 -10.33 2.16 -11.74
C ASP A 422 -9.86 0.75 -12.15
N PRO A 423 -8.83 0.62 -13.01
CA PRO A 423 -8.38 -0.68 -13.51
C PRO A 423 -7.84 -1.61 -12.39
N ARG A 424 -7.57 -1.08 -11.20
CA ARG A 424 -7.15 -1.89 -10.04
C ARG A 424 -8.31 -2.60 -9.36
N PHE A 425 -9.54 -2.15 -9.59
CA PHE A 425 -10.76 -2.64 -8.94
C PHE A 425 -11.78 -3.09 -9.98
N GLU A 426 -11.38 -3.89 -10.97
CA GLU A 426 -12.32 -4.44 -11.95
C GLU A 426 -13.10 -5.64 -11.41
N ARG A 427 -12.46 -6.50 -10.62
CA ARG A 427 -13.03 -7.70 -10.00
C ARG A 427 -12.12 -8.24 -8.90
N PHE A 428 -12.62 -9.16 -8.08
CA PHE A 428 -11.85 -9.90 -7.09
C PHE A 428 -12.36 -11.35 -7.01
N GLY A 429 -11.67 -12.25 -7.71
CA GLY A 429 -12.20 -13.59 -7.97
C GLY A 429 -13.37 -13.51 -8.94
N SER A 430 -14.45 -14.23 -8.66
CA SER A 430 -15.73 -14.10 -9.34
C SER A 430 -16.50 -12.84 -8.95
N LEU A 431 -16.20 -12.17 -7.84
CA LEU A 431 -16.88 -10.92 -7.43
C LEU A 431 -16.57 -9.77 -8.40
N ARG A 432 -17.60 -9.17 -9.00
CA ARG A 432 -17.49 -8.14 -10.05
C ARG A 432 -18.03 -6.78 -9.66
N VAL A 433 -19.12 -6.74 -8.89
CA VAL A 433 -19.76 -5.50 -8.44
C VAL A 433 -20.08 -5.62 -6.96
N LEU A 434 -19.86 -4.53 -6.22
CA LEU A 434 -20.39 -4.31 -4.88
C LEU A 434 -20.63 -2.81 -4.75
N ASN A 435 -21.90 -2.46 -4.86
CA ASN A 435 -22.40 -1.11 -4.64
C ASN A 435 -23.15 -1.10 -3.32
N GLU A 436 -22.99 -0.01 -2.58
CA GLU A 436 -23.78 0.27 -1.39
C GLU A 436 -24.65 1.48 -1.71
N ASP A 437 -25.95 1.22 -1.84
CA ASP A 437 -26.88 2.11 -2.51
C ASP A 437 -27.94 2.61 -1.53
N ARG A 438 -28.17 3.92 -1.54
CA ARG A 438 -29.31 4.57 -0.91
C ARG A 438 -30.18 5.18 -1.98
N VAL A 439 -31.42 4.71 -2.08
CA VAL A 439 -32.41 5.20 -3.05
C VAL A 439 -33.49 5.96 -2.31
N ALA A 440 -33.69 7.22 -2.71
CA ALA A 440 -34.72 8.08 -2.17
C ALA A 440 -36.12 7.51 -2.36
N ALA A 441 -37.06 7.93 -1.52
CA ALA A 441 -38.47 7.53 -1.61
C ALA A 441 -39.03 7.75 -3.02
N ARG A 442 -39.88 6.84 -3.50
CA ARG A 442 -40.57 6.90 -4.80
C ARG A 442 -39.65 6.99 -6.03
N ASN A 443 -38.38 6.60 -5.90
CA ASN A 443 -37.40 6.54 -6.98
C ASN A 443 -36.88 5.12 -7.17
N GLY A 444 -36.09 4.88 -8.21
CA GLY A 444 -35.57 3.56 -8.49
C GLY A 444 -34.93 3.41 -9.85
N PHE A 445 -34.42 2.20 -10.08
CA PHE A 445 -33.89 1.79 -11.36
C PHE A 445 -35.05 1.34 -12.26
N PRO A 446 -35.25 2.00 -13.42
CA PRO A 446 -36.26 1.58 -14.38
C PRO A 446 -35.93 0.19 -14.93
N THR A 447 -36.87 -0.40 -15.66
CA THR A 447 -36.64 -1.72 -16.29
C THR A 447 -35.38 -1.69 -17.16
N HIS A 448 -34.43 -2.56 -16.86
CA HIS A 448 -33.15 -2.65 -17.57
C HIS A 448 -32.72 -4.11 -17.73
N PRO A 449 -31.98 -4.43 -18.81
CA PRO A 449 -31.58 -5.81 -19.08
C PRO A 449 -30.25 -6.18 -18.40
N HIS A 450 -30.14 -7.44 -18.01
CA HIS A 450 -28.92 -8.12 -17.62
C HIS A 450 -28.74 -9.41 -18.40
N ARG A 451 -27.48 -9.82 -18.56
CA ARG A 451 -27.10 -11.06 -19.23
C ARG A 451 -25.80 -11.57 -18.64
N ASP A 452 -25.65 -12.90 -18.54
CA ASP A 452 -24.40 -13.56 -18.15
C ASP A 452 -23.78 -13.05 -16.83
N ALA A 453 -24.64 -12.71 -15.85
CA ALA A 453 -24.26 -12.23 -14.51
C ALA A 453 -25.14 -12.89 -13.44
N GLU A 454 -24.58 -13.08 -12.25
CA GLU A 454 -25.31 -13.45 -11.03
C GLU A 454 -25.44 -12.20 -10.16
N ILE A 455 -26.66 -11.73 -9.94
CA ILE A 455 -26.95 -10.42 -9.35
C ILE A 455 -27.76 -10.64 -8.09
N PHE A 456 -27.41 -9.98 -6.99
CA PHE A 456 -28.21 -10.05 -5.78
C PHE A 456 -28.22 -8.75 -4.99
N SER A 457 -29.39 -8.49 -4.42
CA SER A 457 -29.71 -7.30 -3.64
C SER A 457 -29.95 -7.71 -2.18
N TYR A 458 -29.10 -7.22 -1.27
CA TYR A 458 -29.15 -7.49 0.18
C TYR A 458 -29.68 -6.27 0.92
N ILE A 459 -30.89 -6.35 1.49
CA ILE A 459 -31.56 -5.19 2.08
C ILE A 459 -31.08 -4.92 3.50
N LEU A 460 -30.54 -3.71 3.72
CA LEU A 460 -30.05 -3.22 5.01
C LEU A 460 -31.13 -2.43 5.76
N SER A 461 -31.94 -1.62 5.07
CA SER A 461 -33.10 -0.95 5.68
C SER A 461 -34.06 -0.43 4.60
N GLY A 462 -35.30 -0.14 4.96
CA GLY A 462 -36.34 0.31 4.02
C GLY A 462 -36.93 -0.83 3.19
N GLU A 463 -37.52 -0.48 2.06
CA GLU A 463 -38.20 -1.43 1.16
C GLU A 463 -37.76 -1.22 -0.30
N LEU A 464 -37.40 -2.31 -0.98
CA LEU A 464 -37.06 -2.31 -2.41
C LEU A 464 -37.99 -3.27 -3.14
N THR A 465 -38.72 -2.76 -4.12
CA THR A 465 -39.62 -3.54 -4.96
C THR A 465 -38.88 -4.05 -6.18
N HIS A 466 -38.69 -5.36 -6.27
CA HIS A 466 -38.30 -6.05 -7.48
C HIS A 466 -39.52 -6.35 -8.36
N ARG A 467 -39.39 -6.13 -9.67
CA ARG A 467 -40.41 -6.50 -10.65
C ARG A 467 -39.77 -6.94 -11.96
N ASP A 468 -40.08 -8.15 -12.39
CA ASP A 468 -39.74 -8.68 -13.70
C ASP A 468 -40.46 -7.90 -14.81
N SER A 469 -39.82 -7.79 -15.99
CA SER A 469 -40.35 -7.06 -17.14
C SER A 469 -41.69 -7.56 -17.67
N THR A 470 -42.09 -8.80 -17.37
CA THR A 470 -43.40 -9.36 -17.73
C THR A 470 -44.55 -8.83 -16.88
N ILE A 471 -44.25 -8.18 -15.75
CA ILE A 471 -45.25 -7.65 -14.82
C ILE A 471 -45.33 -6.14 -14.93
N GLN A 472 -46.53 -5.62 -15.21
CA GLN A 472 -46.80 -4.18 -15.19
C GLN A 472 -47.09 -3.70 -13.77
N LYS A 473 -46.63 -2.49 -13.45
CA LYS A 473 -46.94 -1.85 -12.17
C LYS A 473 -48.45 -1.72 -11.97
N GLY A 474 -48.95 -2.15 -10.81
CA GLY A 474 -50.38 -2.18 -10.47
C GLY A 474 -51.13 -3.41 -10.99
N LYS A 475 -50.45 -4.36 -11.64
CA LYS A 475 -50.99 -5.63 -12.13
C LYS A 475 -50.41 -6.83 -11.37
N GLU A 476 -49.72 -6.59 -10.27
CA GLU A 476 -49.16 -7.64 -9.43
C GLU A 476 -50.28 -8.40 -8.71
N VAL A 477 -50.26 -9.73 -8.80
CA VAL A 477 -51.32 -10.57 -8.24
C VAL A 477 -50.95 -11.03 -6.83
N LYS A 478 -49.70 -11.44 -6.64
CA LYS A 478 -49.13 -11.89 -5.37
C LYS A 478 -47.63 -11.72 -5.39
N GLU A 479 -47.01 -11.70 -4.21
CA GLU A 479 -45.55 -11.77 -4.12
C GLU A 479 -45.05 -13.16 -4.51
N GLY A 480 -43.95 -13.19 -5.25
CA GLY A 480 -43.32 -14.36 -5.83
C GLY A 480 -41.94 -14.01 -6.38
N ASP A 481 -41.36 -14.92 -7.15
CA ASP A 481 -40.03 -14.74 -7.71
C ASP A 481 -39.97 -13.62 -8.79
N ASP A 482 -41.07 -13.42 -9.51
CA ASP A 482 -41.24 -12.40 -10.55
C ASP A 482 -41.61 -11.01 -10.00
N PHE A 483 -42.15 -10.93 -8.78
CA PHE A 483 -42.46 -9.68 -8.09
C PHE A 483 -42.33 -9.82 -6.58
N TYR A 484 -41.51 -8.97 -5.95
CA TYR A 484 -41.31 -9.02 -4.50
C TYR A 484 -41.00 -7.65 -3.89
N ARG A 485 -41.62 -7.32 -2.76
CA ARG A 485 -41.29 -6.13 -1.97
C ARG A 485 -40.34 -6.52 -0.84
N MET A 486 -39.05 -6.44 -1.13
CA MET A 486 -38.00 -6.85 -0.21
C MET A 486 -37.86 -5.86 0.93
N LYS A 487 -37.69 -6.38 2.14
CA LYS A 487 -37.38 -5.61 3.36
C LYS A 487 -36.12 -6.14 4.02
N ARG A 488 -35.66 -5.47 5.08
CA ARG A 488 -34.46 -5.89 5.84
C ARG A 488 -34.53 -7.38 6.19
N GLY A 489 -33.45 -8.09 5.87
CA GLY A 489 -33.34 -9.54 6.02
C GLY A 489 -33.58 -10.32 4.73
N ASP A 490 -34.24 -9.74 3.74
CA ASP A 490 -34.46 -10.36 2.44
C ASP A 490 -33.24 -10.22 1.52
N VAL A 491 -33.06 -11.23 0.69
CA VAL A 491 -32.13 -11.25 -0.42
C VAL A 491 -32.89 -11.70 -1.66
N GLN A 492 -32.84 -10.88 -2.71
CA GLN A 492 -33.25 -11.27 -4.05
C GLN A 492 -31.99 -11.57 -4.85
N PHE A 493 -32.03 -12.68 -5.56
CA PHE A 493 -30.97 -13.17 -6.41
C PHE A 493 -31.53 -13.43 -7.81
N THR A 494 -30.78 -13.03 -8.82
CA THR A 494 -31.14 -13.07 -10.23
C THR A 494 -30.00 -13.66 -11.04
N THR A 495 -30.27 -14.77 -11.73
CA THR A 495 -29.38 -15.28 -12.78
C THR A 495 -29.77 -14.62 -14.10
N GLY A 496 -28.88 -13.79 -14.66
CA GLY A 496 -29.14 -13.04 -15.90
C GLY A 496 -29.11 -13.90 -17.16
N GLY A 497 -28.26 -14.94 -17.18
CA GLY A 497 -28.36 -16.02 -18.18
C GLY A 497 -28.36 -15.56 -19.65
N THR A 498 -29.27 -16.13 -20.45
CA THR A 498 -29.54 -15.74 -21.85
C THR A 498 -30.12 -14.34 -22.02
N GLY A 499 -30.53 -13.69 -20.93
CA GLY A 499 -31.08 -12.34 -20.89
C GLY A 499 -32.31 -12.27 -20.00
N ILE A 500 -32.33 -11.30 -19.09
CA ILE A 500 -33.48 -10.98 -18.24
C ILE A 500 -33.60 -9.47 -18.12
N ALA A 501 -34.81 -8.95 -17.94
CA ALA A 501 -35.02 -7.55 -17.70
C ALA A 501 -35.92 -7.35 -16.48
N HIS A 502 -35.51 -6.45 -15.61
CA HIS A 502 -36.21 -6.21 -14.34
C HIS A 502 -36.04 -4.76 -13.91
N SER A 503 -36.84 -4.35 -12.92
CA SER A 503 -36.76 -3.04 -12.28
C SER A 503 -36.64 -3.19 -10.77
N GLU A 504 -35.97 -2.22 -10.16
CA GLU A 504 -35.75 -2.17 -8.71
C GLU A 504 -36.13 -0.78 -8.22
N ASN A 505 -37.32 -0.68 -7.63
CA ASN A 505 -37.91 0.60 -7.25
C ASN A 505 -38.14 0.69 -5.74
N ASN A 506 -37.73 1.80 -5.14
CA ASN A 506 -38.23 2.19 -3.84
C ASN A 506 -39.63 2.78 -4.00
N GLU A 507 -40.65 1.94 -3.88
CA GLU A 507 -42.03 2.38 -3.96
C GLU A 507 -42.56 2.93 -2.63
N SER A 508 -41.76 2.96 -1.56
CA SER A 508 -42.16 3.47 -0.25
C SER A 508 -41.98 4.99 -0.11
N ASP A 509 -42.44 5.55 1.01
CA ASP A 509 -42.26 6.95 1.39
C ASP A 509 -40.96 7.24 2.17
N LYS A 510 -40.14 6.21 2.42
CA LYS A 510 -38.85 6.32 3.13
C LYS A 510 -37.71 5.90 2.20
N PRO A 511 -36.46 6.36 2.43
CA PRO A 511 -35.31 5.84 1.71
C PRO A 511 -35.10 4.34 1.96
N VAL A 512 -34.51 3.66 0.98
CA VAL A 512 -34.05 2.28 1.11
C VAL A 512 -32.53 2.23 1.01
N HIS A 513 -31.90 1.38 1.82
CA HIS A 513 -30.45 1.15 1.84
C HIS A 513 -30.19 -0.34 1.64
N PHE A 514 -29.38 -0.68 0.65
CA PHE A 514 -29.09 -2.06 0.30
C PHE A 514 -27.72 -2.20 -0.35
N LEU A 515 -27.24 -3.43 -0.48
CA LEU A 515 -26.06 -3.76 -1.26
C LEU A 515 -26.48 -4.39 -2.58
N GLN A 516 -25.99 -3.87 -3.70
CA GLN A 516 -26.13 -4.47 -5.01
C GLN A 516 -24.81 -5.15 -5.40
N ILE A 517 -24.84 -6.48 -5.50
CA ILE A 517 -23.64 -7.31 -5.60
C ILE A 517 -23.75 -8.23 -6.81
N TRP A 518 -22.71 -8.26 -7.65
CA TRP A 518 -22.68 -9.12 -8.83
C TRP A 518 -21.46 -10.04 -8.82
N ALA A 519 -21.66 -11.27 -9.27
CA ALA A 519 -20.59 -12.23 -9.53
C ALA A 519 -20.62 -12.72 -10.98
N LEU A 520 -19.45 -13.11 -11.49
CA LEU A 520 -19.29 -13.74 -12.79
C LEU A 520 -19.62 -15.23 -12.68
N PRO A 521 -20.62 -15.75 -13.41
CA PRO A 521 -20.91 -17.17 -13.43
C PRO A 521 -19.83 -17.96 -14.17
N TRP A 522 -19.68 -19.25 -13.83
CA TRP A 522 -18.74 -20.16 -14.48
C TRP A 522 -19.13 -20.54 -15.91
N ALA A 523 -20.37 -20.23 -16.32
CA ALA A 523 -20.93 -20.48 -17.64
C ALA A 523 -21.74 -19.29 -18.13
N ARG A 524 -21.81 -19.15 -19.45
CA ARG A 524 -22.66 -18.18 -20.14
C ARG A 524 -23.91 -18.86 -20.66
N GLY A 525 -24.96 -18.07 -20.89
CA GLY A 525 -26.23 -18.56 -21.43
C GLY A 525 -26.98 -19.49 -20.48
N LEU A 526 -26.78 -19.34 -19.17
CA LEU A 526 -27.58 -20.02 -18.15
C LEU A 526 -29.06 -19.68 -18.31
N THR A 527 -29.95 -20.52 -17.80
CA THR A 527 -31.39 -20.23 -17.80
C THR A 527 -31.68 -19.09 -16.82
N PRO A 528 -32.31 -17.98 -17.26
CA PRO A 528 -32.63 -16.88 -16.35
C PRO A 528 -33.60 -17.29 -15.25
N ARG A 529 -33.34 -16.87 -14.01
CA ARG A 529 -34.14 -17.22 -12.82
C ARG A 529 -34.05 -16.15 -11.75
N TYR A 530 -35.05 -16.13 -10.88
CA TYR A 530 -35.06 -15.38 -9.64
C TYR A 530 -35.14 -16.32 -8.44
N HIS A 531 -34.55 -15.90 -7.34
CA HIS A 531 -34.72 -16.51 -6.03
C HIS A 531 -34.87 -15.40 -5.00
N THR A 532 -35.95 -15.41 -4.23
CA THR A 532 -36.07 -14.52 -3.08
C THR A 532 -36.14 -15.30 -1.78
N LYS A 533 -35.33 -14.90 -0.80
CA LYS A 533 -35.27 -15.58 0.50
C LYS A 533 -35.01 -14.62 1.65
N THR A 534 -35.70 -14.85 2.76
CA THR A 534 -35.50 -14.13 4.02
C THR A 534 -34.52 -14.88 4.91
N PHE A 535 -33.55 -14.15 5.48
CA PHE A 535 -32.58 -14.67 6.44
C PHE A 535 -32.79 -14.01 7.79
N ASP A 536 -33.04 -14.85 8.80
CA ASP A 536 -33.36 -14.42 10.16
C ASP A 536 -32.23 -13.58 10.78
N GLU A 537 -32.58 -12.38 11.22
CA GLU A 537 -31.65 -11.45 11.85
C GLU A 537 -31.17 -11.94 13.22
N ALA A 538 -32.03 -12.63 13.98
CA ALA A 538 -31.64 -13.18 15.28
C ALA A 538 -30.47 -14.17 15.11
N LYS A 539 -30.51 -14.99 14.05
CA LYS A 539 -29.41 -15.91 13.72
C LYS A 539 -28.14 -15.18 13.30
N LYS A 540 -28.26 -14.07 12.56
CA LYS A 540 -27.10 -13.21 12.21
C LYS A 540 -26.43 -12.63 13.44
N ARG A 541 -27.16 -12.45 14.55
CA ARG A 541 -26.63 -11.95 15.84
C ARG A 541 -25.96 -13.04 16.67
N GLU A 542 -26.12 -14.30 16.30
CA GLU A 542 -25.48 -15.45 16.95
C GLU A 542 -24.17 -15.86 16.25
N ALA A 543 -24.16 -15.86 14.91
CA ALA A 543 -23.01 -16.21 14.09
C ALA A 543 -23.14 -15.64 12.66
N PHE A 544 -22.12 -15.82 11.83
CA PHE A 544 -22.27 -15.61 10.38
C PHE A 544 -23.29 -16.61 9.82
N VAL A 545 -24.34 -16.09 9.18
CA VAL A 545 -25.35 -16.87 8.48
C VAL A 545 -24.98 -16.94 7.00
N PRO A 546 -24.70 -18.14 6.45
CA PRO A 546 -24.52 -18.32 5.01
C PRO A 546 -25.81 -17.94 4.25
N ILE A 547 -25.65 -17.16 3.18
CA ILE A 547 -26.72 -16.63 2.33
C ILE A 547 -26.68 -17.29 0.96
N LEU A 548 -25.50 -17.31 0.34
CA LEU A 548 -25.25 -17.93 -0.97
C LEU A 548 -24.22 -19.05 -0.83
N SER A 549 -24.38 -20.12 -1.60
CA SER A 549 -23.33 -21.13 -1.79
C SER A 549 -23.38 -21.71 -3.20
N PRO A 550 -22.30 -22.35 -3.69
CA PRO A 550 -22.28 -22.87 -5.05
C PRO A 550 -23.44 -23.83 -5.32
N LEU A 551 -23.92 -23.88 -6.56
CA LEU A 551 -24.77 -24.99 -7.00
C LEU A 551 -24.04 -26.31 -6.76
N ALA A 552 -24.67 -27.25 -6.04
CA ALA A 552 -24.03 -28.49 -5.60
C ALA A 552 -23.51 -29.35 -6.76
N ALA A 553 -24.20 -29.32 -7.91
CA ALA A 553 -23.81 -30.02 -9.12
C ALA A 553 -22.57 -29.40 -9.83
N GLY A 554 -22.29 -28.11 -9.59
CA GLY A 554 -21.12 -27.40 -10.13
C GLY A 554 -21.19 -27.10 -11.64
N LYS A 555 -20.03 -26.83 -12.24
CA LYS A 555 -19.85 -26.30 -13.62
C LYS A 555 -20.37 -27.21 -14.76
N GLY A 556 -20.80 -28.42 -14.46
CA GLY A 556 -21.31 -29.41 -15.42
C GLY A 556 -22.73 -29.90 -15.11
N ALA A 557 -23.51 -29.10 -14.38
CA ALA A 557 -24.89 -29.43 -14.02
C ALA A 557 -25.73 -29.80 -15.25
N SER A 558 -26.50 -30.88 -15.13
CA SER A 558 -27.51 -31.25 -16.12
C SER A 558 -28.69 -30.28 -16.08
N ALA A 559 -29.58 -30.34 -17.07
CA ALA A 559 -30.81 -29.53 -17.06
C ALA A 559 -31.68 -29.85 -15.83
N GLU A 560 -31.67 -31.11 -15.37
CA GLU A 560 -32.33 -31.56 -14.16
C GLU A 560 -31.69 -30.97 -12.89
N ASP A 561 -30.35 -30.95 -12.82
CA ASP A 561 -29.62 -30.33 -11.70
C ASP A 561 -29.88 -28.82 -11.62
N GLU A 562 -29.86 -28.15 -12.77
CA GLU A 562 -30.19 -26.73 -12.93
C GLU A 562 -31.65 -26.47 -12.52
N ALA A 563 -32.59 -27.35 -12.89
CA ALA A 563 -33.98 -27.27 -12.47
C ALA A 563 -34.15 -27.45 -10.95
N ALA A 564 -33.41 -28.39 -10.36
CA ALA A 564 -33.45 -28.67 -8.93
C ALA A 564 -32.79 -27.57 -8.08
N ALA A 565 -31.82 -26.85 -8.64
CA ALA A 565 -31.17 -25.69 -8.04
C ALA A 565 -30.71 -25.95 -6.58
N VAL A 566 -30.10 -27.12 -6.35
CA VAL A 566 -29.71 -27.53 -4.99
C VAL A 566 -28.41 -26.82 -4.59
N PRO A 567 -28.40 -26.03 -3.48
CA PRO A 567 -27.19 -25.38 -3.01
C PRO A 567 -26.25 -26.36 -2.30
N ALA A 568 -24.95 -26.09 -2.33
CA ALA A 568 -23.94 -26.86 -1.62
C ALA A 568 -24.12 -26.78 -0.08
N LEU A 569 -24.57 -25.63 0.43
CA LEU A 569 -25.00 -25.46 1.82
C LEU A 569 -26.53 -25.42 1.92
N PRO A 570 -27.16 -26.37 2.63
CA PRO A 570 -28.59 -26.35 2.87
C PRO A 570 -29.06 -25.02 3.47
N GLY A 571 -30.18 -24.50 2.98
CA GLY A 571 -30.74 -23.24 3.49
C GLY A 571 -30.16 -21.97 2.85
N THR A 572 -29.15 -22.06 1.98
CA THR A 572 -28.68 -20.92 1.16
C THR A 572 -29.41 -20.84 -0.19
N ILE A 573 -29.11 -19.81 -0.98
CA ILE A 573 -29.48 -19.69 -2.40
C ILE A 573 -28.30 -20.22 -3.25
N PRO A 574 -28.53 -21.08 -4.25
CA PRO A 574 -27.47 -21.57 -5.13
C PRO A 574 -26.93 -20.45 -6.04
N ILE A 575 -25.62 -20.45 -6.30
CA ILE A 575 -24.97 -19.57 -7.29
C ILE A 575 -24.11 -20.38 -8.27
N HIS A 576 -24.06 -19.97 -9.53
CA HIS A 576 -23.23 -20.60 -10.57
C HIS A 576 -21.78 -20.07 -10.53
N ALA A 577 -21.22 -19.91 -9.33
CA ALA A 577 -19.83 -19.52 -9.10
C ALA A 577 -19.28 -20.30 -7.90
N ASP A 578 -17.97 -20.49 -7.84
CA ASP A 578 -17.33 -21.05 -6.64
C ASP A 578 -17.23 -19.97 -5.55
N PHE A 579 -18.40 -19.62 -5.00
CA PHE A 579 -18.63 -18.40 -4.24
C PHE A 579 -19.56 -18.67 -3.05
N VAL A 580 -19.21 -18.13 -1.88
CA VAL A 580 -20.03 -18.18 -0.67
C VAL A 580 -20.21 -16.75 -0.15
N MET A 581 -21.44 -16.40 0.21
CA MET A 581 -21.75 -15.16 0.92
C MET A 581 -22.27 -15.49 2.31
N ALA A 582 -21.85 -14.73 3.31
CA ALA A 582 -22.44 -14.77 4.65
C ALA A 582 -22.60 -13.36 5.23
N ALA A 583 -23.53 -13.20 6.17
CA ALA A 583 -23.73 -11.98 6.93
C ALA A 583 -23.82 -12.26 8.44
N GLY A 584 -23.24 -11.38 9.25
CA GLY A 584 -23.30 -11.46 10.72
C GLY A 584 -23.47 -10.07 11.32
N ILE A 585 -24.09 -9.98 12.50
CA ILE A 585 -24.30 -8.75 13.26
C ILE A 585 -23.64 -8.94 14.63
N ILE A 586 -22.45 -8.38 14.78
CA ILE A 586 -21.56 -8.63 15.91
C ILE A 586 -21.80 -7.56 16.98
N SER A 587 -22.35 -7.96 18.12
CA SER A 587 -22.51 -7.06 19.26
C SER A 587 -21.16 -6.55 19.78
N VAL A 588 -21.13 -5.34 20.34
CA VAL A 588 -19.90 -4.69 20.84
C VAL A 588 -19.14 -5.60 21.80
N GLY A 589 -17.83 -5.74 21.58
CA GLY A 589 -16.94 -6.60 22.37
C GLY A 589 -17.09 -8.10 22.11
N LYS A 590 -17.97 -8.52 21.18
CA LYS A 590 -18.08 -9.91 20.74
C LYS A 590 -17.21 -10.17 19.53
N LYS A 591 -16.91 -11.46 19.34
CA LYS A 591 -16.07 -11.99 18.28
C LYS A 591 -16.81 -13.08 17.53
N PHE A 592 -16.86 -12.98 16.20
CA PHE A 592 -17.29 -14.04 15.29
C PHE A 592 -16.10 -14.61 14.54
N GLU A 593 -16.27 -15.80 13.98
CA GLU A 593 -15.30 -16.47 13.13
C GLU A 593 -15.95 -16.93 11.83
N TRP A 594 -15.22 -16.79 10.73
CA TRP A 594 -15.59 -17.29 9.41
C TRP A 594 -14.55 -18.31 8.96
N THR A 595 -14.99 -19.51 8.64
CA THR A 595 -14.15 -20.48 7.93
C THR A 595 -14.18 -20.18 6.44
N VAL A 596 -13.03 -19.85 5.87
CA VAL A 596 -12.84 -19.63 4.44
C VAL A 596 -13.33 -20.86 3.67
N GLY A 597 -14.16 -20.65 2.66
CA GLY A 597 -14.89 -21.67 1.92
C GLY A 597 -16.20 -22.13 2.56
N GLY A 598 -16.59 -21.58 3.72
CA GLY A 598 -17.89 -21.84 4.37
C GLY A 598 -18.02 -23.19 5.09
N GLU A 599 -16.92 -23.83 5.50
CA GLU A 599 -16.93 -25.15 6.15
C GLU A 599 -17.09 -25.10 7.68
N SER A 600 -17.90 -26.00 8.24
CA SER A 600 -17.76 -26.47 9.63
C SER A 600 -17.83 -28.00 9.79
N ASP A 601 -18.10 -28.78 8.72
CA ASP A 601 -18.09 -30.25 8.77
C ASP A 601 -17.97 -30.91 7.37
N ALA A 602 -17.49 -32.17 7.35
CA ALA A 602 -16.89 -33.03 6.31
C ALA A 602 -17.30 -33.00 4.79
N LYS A 603 -18.05 -32.03 4.26
CA LYS A 603 -18.33 -31.90 2.81
C LYS A 603 -17.76 -30.58 2.24
N ALA A 604 -17.02 -30.70 1.15
CA ALA A 604 -16.48 -29.56 0.40
C ALA A 604 -17.59 -28.64 -0.13
N VAL A 605 -17.83 -27.50 0.51
CA VAL A 605 -18.78 -26.47 0.02
C VAL A 605 -18.26 -25.81 -1.27
N VAL A 606 -16.98 -25.47 -1.27
CA VAL A 606 -16.28 -24.85 -2.40
C VAL A 606 -15.34 -25.84 -3.09
N LYS A 607 -15.11 -25.63 -4.39
CA LYS A 607 -14.21 -26.45 -5.21
C LYS A 607 -12.76 -25.99 -5.13
N SER A 608 -12.50 -24.68 -5.24
CA SER A 608 -11.15 -24.14 -5.08
C SER A 608 -10.74 -24.16 -3.61
N ARG A 609 -9.63 -24.85 -3.33
CA ARG A 609 -9.14 -25.04 -1.96
C ARG A 609 -8.00 -24.09 -1.59
N SER A 610 -7.37 -23.42 -2.56
CA SER A 610 -6.19 -22.57 -2.36
C SER A 610 -6.36 -21.24 -3.10
N ASP A 611 -5.65 -20.20 -2.66
CA ASP A 611 -5.72 -18.85 -3.23
C ASP A 611 -7.13 -18.26 -3.24
N ARG A 612 -7.90 -18.56 -2.20
CA ARG A 612 -9.24 -17.99 -2.03
C ARG A 612 -9.15 -16.49 -1.78
N LYS A 613 -10.15 -15.79 -2.28
CA LYS A 613 -10.28 -14.34 -2.27
C LYS A 613 -11.50 -13.97 -1.44
N VAL A 614 -11.27 -13.46 -0.24
CA VAL A 614 -12.35 -13.07 0.67
C VAL A 614 -12.45 -11.54 0.72
N TYR A 615 -13.55 -10.99 0.23
CA TYR A 615 -13.88 -9.58 0.40
C TYR A 615 -14.79 -9.42 1.62
N ILE A 616 -14.40 -8.53 2.52
CA ILE A 616 -15.17 -8.19 3.71
C ILE A 616 -15.75 -6.79 3.50
N HIS A 617 -17.01 -6.57 3.88
CA HIS A 617 -17.66 -5.26 3.82
C HIS A 617 -18.35 -4.96 5.15
N VAL A 618 -18.17 -3.73 5.66
CA VAL A 618 -18.89 -3.21 6.83
C VAL A 618 -19.89 -2.17 6.34
N PRO A 619 -21.19 -2.46 6.26
CA PRO A 619 -22.18 -1.51 5.77
C PRO A 619 -22.31 -0.27 6.67
N MET A 620 -22.72 0.84 6.08
CA MET A 620 -22.93 2.13 6.74
C MET A 620 -24.34 2.22 7.35
N THR A 621 -24.55 1.51 8.46
CA THR A 621 -25.89 1.38 9.08
C THR A 621 -26.07 2.15 10.39
N ASN A 622 -25.00 2.63 11.03
CA ASN A 622 -25.06 3.26 12.35
C ASN A 622 -24.23 4.55 12.45
N ASP A 623 -24.28 5.39 11.42
CA ASP A 623 -23.68 6.74 11.40
C ASP A 623 -22.19 6.76 11.76
N GLY A 624 -21.42 5.75 11.34
CA GLY A 624 -19.98 5.66 11.57
C GLY A 624 -19.58 5.19 12.97
N LYS A 625 -20.53 4.80 13.83
CA LYS A 625 -20.27 4.33 15.20
C LYS A 625 -19.82 2.88 15.26
N SER A 626 -20.07 2.11 14.20
CA SER A 626 -19.66 0.71 14.12
C SER A 626 -18.24 0.55 13.58
N LYS A 627 -17.48 -0.38 14.18
CA LYS A 627 -16.12 -0.73 13.79
C LYS A 627 -15.85 -2.19 14.10
N ILE A 628 -15.09 -2.85 13.23
CA ILE A 628 -14.59 -4.20 13.47
C ILE A 628 -13.08 -4.26 13.39
N ARG A 629 -12.48 -5.16 14.16
CA ARG A 629 -11.08 -5.58 14.03
C ARG A 629 -11.05 -6.97 13.40
N LEU A 630 -10.30 -7.10 12.31
CA LEU A 630 -10.11 -8.38 11.64
C LEU A 630 -8.89 -9.11 12.20
N ASP A 631 -9.06 -10.40 12.48
CA ASP A 631 -8.02 -11.36 12.85
C ASP A 631 -7.12 -10.88 14.01
N SER A 632 -7.72 -10.15 14.95
CA SER A 632 -7.03 -9.52 16.09
C SER A 632 -5.88 -8.58 15.68
N ARG A 633 -5.91 -8.01 14.47
CA ARG A 633 -4.88 -7.09 13.96
C ARG A 633 -5.32 -5.63 14.06
N GLU A 634 -4.56 -4.82 14.78
CA GLU A 634 -4.86 -3.38 14.95
C GLU A 634 -4.76 -2.57 13.65
N ASP A 635 -3.98 -3.04 12.67
CA ASP A 635 -3.89 -2.41 11.34
C ASP A 635 -5.03 -2.80 10.39
N SER A 636 -5.86 -3.77 10.80
CA SER A 636 -6.99 -4.31 10.05
C SER A 636 -8.32 -3.97 10.71
N ILE A 637 -8.40 -2.76 11.27
CA ILE A 637 -9.66 -2.16 11.74
C ILE A 637 -10.40 -1.55 10.55
N LEU A 638 -11.68 -1.91 10.40
CA LEU A 638 -12.61 -1.38 9.41
C LEU A 638 -13.71 -0.60 10.12
N ALA A 639 -13.98 0.62 9.66
CA ALA A 639 -15.15 1.38 10.04
C ALA A 639 -16.29 1.17 9.04
N GLU A 640 -17.46 1.69 9.34
CA GLU A 640 -18.58 1.69 8.39
C GLU A 640 -18.22 2.24 7.01
N GLY A 641 -18.71 1.55 5.98
CA GLY A 641 -18.44 1.80 4.57
C GLY A 641 -17.09 1.26 4.07
N ASP A 642 -16.17 0.91 4.98
CA ASP A 642 -14.93 0.24 4.61
C ASP A 642 -15.18 -1.23 4.25
N GLY A 643 -14.32 -1.76 3.40
CA GLY A 643 -14.15 -3.19 3.22
C GLY A 643 -12.69 -3.63 3.36
N ALA A 644 -12.40 -4.89 3.07
CA ALA A 644 -11.04 -5.40 2.96
C ALA A 644 -10.94 -6.53 1.94
N PHE A 645 -9.86 -6.51 1.14
CA PHE A 645 -9.44 -7.62 0.30
C PHE A 645 -8.53 -8.54 1.11
N VAL A 646 -8.96 -9.78 1.33
CA VAL A 646 -8.16 -10.81 1.99
C VAL A 646 -7.70 -11.82 0.94
N THR A 647 -6.38 -12.00 0.85
CA THR A 647 -5.71 -12.88 -0.12
C THR A 647 -4.69 -13.77 0.58
N GLY A 648 -4.22 -14.81 -0.11
CA GLY A 648 -3.27 -15.78 0.46
C GLY A 648 -3.92 -16.68 1.51
N VAL A 649 -5.25 -16.83 1.47
CA VAL A 649 -6.01 -17.75 2.31
C VAL A 649 -6.44 -18.98 1.51
N GLN A 650 -6.71 -20.06 2.21
CA GLN A 650 -7.16 -21.34 1.68
C GLN A 650 -8.46 -21.76 2.36
N ALA A 651 -9.22 -22.64 1.69
CA ALA A 651 -10.41 -23.21 2.31
C ALA A 651 -10.04 -23.91 3.62
N GLY A 652 -10.83 -23.69 4.67
CA GLY A 652 -10.58 -24.16 6.03
C GLY A 652 -9.81 -23.18 6.92
N ASP A 653 -9.19 -22.13 6.37
CA ASP A 653 -8.62 -21.06 7.19
C ASP A 653 -9.71 -20.34 7.99
N VAL A 654 -9.42 -19.93 9.22
CA VAL A 654 -10.39 -19.22 10.07
C VAL A 654 -10.01 -17.75 10.18
N LEU A 655 -10.88 -16.89 9.66
CA LEU A 655 -10.81 -15.43 9.81
C LEU A 655 -11.67 -15.02 11.00
N SER A 656 -11.15 -14.17 11.87
CA SER A 656 -11.93 -13.70 13.02
C SER A 656 -12.29 -12.21 12.95
N PHE A 657 -13.40 -11.84 13.57
CA PHE A 657 -14.05 -10.54 13.45
C PHE A 657 -14.49 -10.10 14.83
N GLU A 658 -13.90 -9.03 15.36
CA GLU A 658 -14.24 -8.49 16.68
C GLU A 658 -14.92 -7.14 16.51
N SER A 659 -16.11 -6.95 17.08
CA SER A 659 -16.76 -5.63 17.09
C SER A 659 -16.14 -4.76 18.19
N ILE A 660 -15.55 -3.64 17.79
CA ILE A 660 -14.81 -2.71 18.66
C ILE A 660 -15.37 -1.28 18.60
N GLY A 661 -16.52 -1.11 17.95
CA GLY A 661 -17.23 0.17 17.85
C GLY A 661 -18.05 0.49 19.10
N GLU A 662 -18.85 1.55 19.01
CA GLU A 662 -19.80 1.96 20.05
C GLU A 662 -21.13 1.19 19.97
N VAL A 663 -21.42 0.66 18.78
CA VAL A 663 -22.63 -0.11 18.45
C VAL A 663 -22.22 -1.38 17.71
N GLU A 664 -23.18 -2.28 17.54
CA GLU A 664 -22.94 -3.52 16.81
C GLU A 664 -22.51 -3.31 15.37
N ALA A 665 -21.84 -4.32 14.81
CA ALA A 665 -21.33 -4.29 13.46
C ALA A 665 -22.01 -5.33 12.59
N GLU A 666 -22.77 -4.89 11.60
CA GLU A 666 -23.16 -5.76 10.50
C GLU A 666 -21.94 -5.95 9.59
N VAL A 667 -21.62 -7.20 9.25
CA VAL A 667 -20.46 -7.58 8.47
C VAL A 667 -20.89 -8.55 7.38
N ILE A 668 -20.51 -8.24 6.14
CA ILE A 668 -20.75 -9.08 4.98
C ILE A 668 -19.42 -9.71 4.55
N VAL A 669 -19.43 -11.04 4.37
CA VAL A 669 -18.29 -11.82 3.90
C VAL A 669 -18.63 -12.38 2.52
N LEU A 670 -17.78 -12.11 1.54
CA LEU A 670 -17.90 -12.58 0.16
C LEU A 670 -16.64 -13.38 -0.19
N ASP A 671 -16.77 -14.69 -0.17
CA ASP A 671 -15.70 -15.66 -0.31
C ASP A 671 -15.71 -16.27 -1.70
N SER A 672 -14.66 -16.03 -2.47
CA SER A 672 -14.58 -16.31 -3.90
C SER A 672 -13.27 -17.04 -4.25
N ASP A 673 -13.24 -17.65 -5.43
CA ASP A 673 -12.10 -18.39 -5.98
C ASP A 673 -10.96 -17.50 -6.52
#